data_AF-A0A091NUA6-F1
#
_entry.id   AF-A0A091NUA6-F1
#
_cell.length_a   1.000
_cell.length_b   1.000
_cell.length_c   1.000
_cell.angle_alpha   90.00
_cell.angle_beta   90.00
_cell.angle_gamma   90.00
#
_symmetry.space_group_name_H-M   'P 1'
#
loop_
_entity.id
_entity.type
_entity.pdbx_description
1 polymer ?
#
loop_
_entity_poly.entity_id
_entity_poly.type
_entity_poly.pdbx_seq_one_letter_code
_entity_poly.pdbx_strand_id
1 'polypeptide(L)'
;MSQAGEESSSSSDTELEIKKEQPVCALAPTVYSRDEGSTDVTASPAFQCLDELFSAGKITGTRVAELKGKYTLLHKTVISLQESEIQLLQEAKRLSVELDQQQHELEKAEQFPEESSSEVSRIRQQLLSCQNEYNAIKEREYEIQFKMECLQEEKRLLENEYERIPKQREADKKIKQLKENCDELCKEVIQRKAEINTIKEDVLSKQKLMLTDKKEMEKLLEKQANLKDELVKTLGVPAQLGKETEKMNQKKIDAEKKKEALNDQIEELNGTLKAIEKRTEEILQERENVMKELDGKQILLESKEREYITLTKLLEISREKESAVLSDRAALEENLKKCVLEKKKQHDILIHKQTQKERELRNFKKMELQLNMIYDSLEQDKSQHKRLKSEAEAIPKSNGLLLERRQELQKEIEMTKRSLAEQEMMSDTDAHMLEEYIAEEGRLFKEQEKCRDDLSRLAHLTWLKVEERDQKSRDVQKAQIQLQNIIKEIKRKDLEIKEYKKRKRQIKKQLQGFAKMYEVIQNERNKCINLVHAAQQKASEIKNRVKLLGNEIENLRNTVITKERKLQKQHLKNTNNVAITDSLKNDYCKIVQIVHEMKEKKRQRCLDLERLTNTVTCIEEEIVQLRKKYERAIQEQNDSGLLLREREEELCILYEKINMQEMLCRNGDIEMQVMDEKIRFLKLKVAEKKRQIKLWFKALPVKNSLDAHLVVLQIQ
;
A
#
# COMPACT_ATOMS: atom_id res chain seq x y z
N MET A 1 -26.76 59.75 18.57
CA MET A 1 -25.67 59.05 19.26
C MET A 1 -25.25 57.87 18.39
N SER A 2 -24.04 57.69 17.87
CA SER A 2 -22.84 58.51 17.67
C SER A 2 -22.04 57.73 16.61
N GLN A 3 -21.80 58.33 15.44
CA GLN A 3 -20.47 58.58 14.85
C GLN A 3 -19.71 57.31 14.43
N ALA A 4 -19.63 56.96 13.13
CA ALA A 4 -18.89 57.60 12.03
C ALA A 4 -17.41 57.20 12.00
N GLY A 5 -16.95 56.80 10.80
CA GLY A 5 -15.57 56.47 10.48
C GLY A 5 -15.41 55.82 9.11
N GLU A 6 -15.73 56.56 8.05
CA GLU A 6 -15.16 56.37 6.72
C GLU A 6 -13.75 56.97 6.64
N GLU A 7 -13.06 56.63 5.55
CA GLU A 7 -11.77 57.13 5.04
C GLU A 7 -10.51 56.46 5.60
N SER A 8 -9.40 56.34 4.89
CA SER A 8 -9.00 56.23 3.49
C SER A 8 -7.45 56.11 3.53
N SER A 9 -6.85 55.55 2.47
CA SER A 9 -5.40 55.63 2.12
C SER A 9 -4.38 54.89 3.02
N SER A 10 -3.58 54.00 2.45
CA SER A 10 -2.35 54.38 1.75
C SER A 10 -1.64 53.15 1.17
N SER A 11 -1.03 53.39 0.03
CA SER A 11 -0.04 52.56 -0.63
C SER A 11 1.09 52.14 0.30
N SER A 12 1.43 50.86 0.27
CA SER A 12 2.83 50.45 0.24
C SER A 12 2.93 49.15 -0.54
N ASP A 13 3.18 49.32 -1.84
CA ASP A 13 4.02 48.40 -2.58
C ASP A 13 5.23 48.06 -1.70
N THR A 14 5.36 46.80 -1.33
CA THR A 14 6.68 46.25 -1.02
C THR A 14 6.77 45.01 -1.87
N GLU A 15 7.33 45.22 -3.06
CA GLU A 15 7.91 44.19 -3.88
C GLU A 15 8.61 43.19 -2.96
N LEU A 16 8.10 41.96 -2.89
CA LEU A 16 8.95 40.83 -2.56
C LEU A 16 9.87 40.66 -3.76
N GLU A 17 10.96 41.43 -3.76
CA GLU A 17 12.17 41.14 -4.51
C GLU A 17 12.48 39.66 -4.27
N ILE A 18 12.16 38.83 -5.27
CA ILE A 18 12.78 37.52 -5.41
C ILE A 18 14.25 37.84 -5.64
N LYS A 19 15.01 37.91 -4.54
CA LYS A 19 16.46 37.83 -4.56
C LYS A 19 16.80 36.69 -5.50
N LYS A 20 17.39 37.03 -6.65
CA LYS A 20 18.11 36.08 -7.49
C LYS A 20 18.92 35.21 -6.53
N GLU A 21 18.69 33.90 -6.54
CA GLU A 21 19.57 32.96 -5.88
C GLU A 21 20.97 33.21 -6.43
N GLN A 22 21.78 33.93 -5.66
CA GLN A 22 23.21 33.94 -5.83
C GLN A 22 23.66 32.47 -5.68
N PRO A 23 24.61 32.00 -6.50
CA PRO A 23 25.15 30.67 -6.33
C PRO A 23 25.65 30.60 -4.88
N VAL A 24 25.28 29.52 -4.19
CA VAL A 24 25.72 29.26 -2.81
C VAL A 24 27.23 29.05 -2.85
N CYS A 25 27.98 30.14 -2.85
CA CYS A 25 29.36 30.14 -2.39
C CYS A 25 29.29 29.76 -0.92
N ALA A 26 29.76 28.56 -0.60
CA ALA A 26 29.96 28.14 0.77
C ALA A 26 30.82 29.20 1.47
N LEU A 27 30.21 30.03 2.32
CA LEU A 27 30.94 30.94 3.19
C LEU A 27 31.87 30.07 4.04
N ALA A 28 33.18 30.24 3.80
CA ALA A 28 34.20 29.56 4.60
C ALA A 28 33.92 29.81 6.09
N PRO A 29 33.97 28.77 6.95
CA PRO A 29 33.73 28.94 8.37
C PRO A 29 34.62 30.05 8.92
N THR A 30 34.00 31.02 9.56
CA THR A 30 34.70 32.13 10.21
C THR A 30 35.58 31.55 11.30
N VAL A 31 36.90 31.67 11.12
CA VAL A 31 37.88 31.26 12.12
C VAL A 31 37.65 32.13 13.36
N TYR A 32 36.96 31.60 14.36
CA TYR A 32 37.08 32.10 15.72
C TYR A 32 38.50 31.74 16.19
N SER A 33 39.47 32.56 15.80
CA SER A 33 40.76 32.63 16.45
C SER A 33 40.54 33.22 17.84
N ARG A 34 39.96 32.41 18.74
CA ARG A 34 40.20 32.64 20.15
C ARG A 34 41.62 32.15 20.40
N ASP A 35 42.48 33.13 20.56
CA ASP A 35 43.87 33.01 20.96
C ASP A 35 43.95 32.38 22.36
N GLU A 36 43.67 31.08 22.46
CA GLU A 36 44.07 30.23 23.61
C GLU A 36 45.29 29.40 23.17
N GLY A 37 46.20 30.04 22.43
CA GLY A 37 47.54 29.52 22.22
C GLY A 37 48.29 29.56 23.54
N SER A 38 48.69 28.38 24.04
CA SER A 38 49.71 28.18 25.07
C SER A 38 49.36 28.49 26.54
N THR A 39 48.21 28.06 27.06
CA THR A 39 48.18 27.77 28.50
C THR A 39 49.00 26.51 28.77
N ASP A 40 50.17 26.68 29.39
CA ASP A 40 50.98 25.59 29.95
C ASP A 40 50.06 24.57 30.65
N VAL A 41 50.11 23.31 30.24
CA VAL A 41 49.22 22.22 30.74
C VAL A 41 49.27 22.13 32.26
N THR A 42 50.41 22.50 32.85
CA THR A 42 50.64 22.51 34.29
C THR A 42 49.89 23.63 35.02
N ALA A 43 49.52 24.71 34.33
CA ALA A 43 48.70 25.80 34.84
C ALA A 43 47.19 25.57 34.62
N SER A 44 46.79 24.43 34.06
CA SER A 44 45.38 24.12 33.84
C SER A 44 44.63 23.96 35.18
N PRO A 45 43.35 24.39 35.26
CA PRO A 45 42.51 24.16 36.43
C PRO A 45 42.41 22.67 36.82
N ALA A 46 42.55 21.77 35.83
CA ALA A 46 42.57 20.34 36.07
C ALA A 46 43.81 19.88 36.84
N PHE A 47 44.99 20.44 36.55
CA PHE A 47 46.21 20.15 37.31
C PHE A 47 46.14 20.69 38.74
N GLN A 48 45.58 21.90 38.92
CA GLN A 48 45.36 22.50 40.24
C GLN A 48 44.41 21.66 41.10
N CYS A 49 43.27 21.23 40.55
CA CYS A 49 42.34 20.32 41.24
C CYS A 49 43.00 18.99 41.62
N LEU A 50 43.86 18.43 40.77
CA LEU A 50 44.58 17.19 41.08
C LEU A 50 45.62 17.37 42.21
N ASP A 51 46.27 18.54 42.29
CA ASP A 51 47.20 18.87 43.37
C ASP A 51 46.49 19.18 44.69
N GLU A 52 45.31 19.80 44.66
CA GLU A 52 44.46 20.01 45.82
C GLU A 52 43.96 18.68 46.39
N LEU A 53 43.52 17.76 45.52
CA LEU A 53 43.07 16.42 45.93
C LEU A 53 44.21 15.58 46.53
N PHE A 54 45.44 15.76 46.04
CA PHE A 54 46.64 15.16 46.63
C PHE A 54 46.94 15.76 48.01
N SER A 55 46.93 17.09 48.11
CA SER A 55 47.21 17.83 49.35
C SER A 55 46.17 17.54 50.44
N ALA A 56 44.92 17.26 50.05
CA ALA A 56 43.84 16.84 50.94
C ALA A 56 43.90 15.34 51.33
N GLY A 57 44.92 14.59 50.87
CA GLY A 57 45.11 13.17 51.17
C GLY A 57 44.09 12.23 50.52
N LYS A 58 43.25 12.72 49.60
CA LYS A 58 42.15 11.94 48.99
C LYS A 58 42.63 10.99 47.89
N ILE A 59 43.79 11.27 47.29
CA ILE A 59 44.41 10.45 46.24
C ILE A 59 45.91 10.28 46.51
N THR A 60 46.45 9.11 46.17
CA THR A 60 47.87 8.80 46.34
C THR A 60 48.72 9.48 45.27
N GLY A 61 50.00 9.77 45.58
CA GLY A 61 50.90 10.45 44.65
C GLY A 61 51.09 9.71 43.32
N THR A 62 51.09 8.38 43.34
CA THR A 62 51.09 7.54 42.13
C THR A 62 49.84 7.76 41.27
N ARG A 63 48.66 7.93 41.88
CA ARG A 63 47.41 8.16 41.17
C ARG A 63 47.33 9.57 40.57
N VAL A 64 47.88 10.57 41.25
CA VAL A 64 47.99 11.95 40.76
C VAL A 64 48.87 12.00 39.51
N ALA A 65 50.05 11.36 39.57
CA ALA A 65 50.98 11.30 38.44
C ALA A 65 50.35 10.61 37.22
N GLU A 66 49.61 9.50 37.43
CA GLU A 66 48.89 8.81 36.36
C GLU A 66 47.81 9.70 35.72
N LEU A 67 47.02 10.42 36.53
CA LEU A 67 45.95 11.30 36.03
C LEU A 67 46.49 12.55 35.33
N LYS A 68 47.55 13.16 35.86
CA LYS A 68 48.28 14.24 35.19
C LYS A 68 48.88 13.79 33.86
N GLY A 69 49.43 12.57 33.81
CA GLY A 69 49.92 11.93 32.58
C GLY A 69 48.82 11.76 31.54
N LYS A 70 47.65 11.23 31.93
CA LYS A 70 46.48 11.07 31.04
C LYS A 70 45.95 12.40 30.53
N TYR A 71 45.85 13.41 31.40
CA TYR A 71 45.41 14.75 31.01
C TYR A 71 46.38 15.42 30.02
N THR A 72 47.69 15.27 30.25
CA THR A 72 48.71 15.79 29.34
C THR A 72 48.65 15.10 27.97
N LEU A 73 48.44 13.79 27.95
CA LEU A 73 48.25 13.05 26.70
C LEU A 73 47.03 13.54 25.94
N LEU A 74 45.89 13.69 26.62
CA LEU A 74 44.65 14.19 26.02
C LEU A 74 44.83 15.60 25.45
N HIS A 75 45.47 16.50 26.20
CA HIS A 75 45.72 17.87 25.76
C HIS A 75 46.63 17.91 24.51
N LYS A 76 47.68 17.09 24.47
CA LYS A 76 48.53 16.95 23.28
C LYS A 76 47.75 16.42 22.07
N THR A 77 46.87 15.43 22.26
CA THR A 77 46.02 14.93 21.18
C THR A 77 45.09 16.00 20.64
N VAL A 78 44.47 16.80 21.52
CA VAL A 78 43.59 17.90 21.12
C VAL A 78 44.34 18.96 20.31
N ILE A 79 45.54 19.37 20.74
CA ILE A 79 46.38 20.30 19.97
C ILE A 79 46.70 19.71 18.59
N SER A 80 47.13 18.46 18.51
CA SER A 80 47.46 17.83 17.23
C SER A 80 46.25 17.74 16.27
N LEU A 81 45.04 17.56 16.82
CA LEU A 81 43.81 17.55 16.03
C LEU A 81 43.45 18.94 15.53
N GLN A 82 43.61 19.97 16.37
CA GLN A 82 43.39 21.37 15.97
C GLN A 82 44.39 21.80 14.88
N GLU A 83 45.66 21.42 15.00
CA GLU A 83 46.68 21.66 13.97
C GLU A 83 46.33 20.96 12.65
N SER A 84 45.87 19.70 12.71
CA SER A 84 45.40 18.97 11.53
C SER A 84 44.17 19.62 10.89
N GLU A 85 43.23 20.11 11.70
CA GLU A 85 42.03 20.80 11.22
C GLU A 85 42.39 22.11 10.50
N ILE A 86 43.33 22.88 11.06
CA ILE A 86 43.83 24.10 10.44
C ILE A 86 44.50 23.80 9.09
N GLN A 87 45.31 22.74 9.01
CA GLN A 87 45.95 22.33 7.75
C GLN A 87 44.93 21.95 6.69
N LEU A 88 43.92 21.14 7.04
CA LEU A 88 42.85 20.75 6.13
C LEU A 88 42.02 21.96 5.66
N LEU A 89 41.77 22.93 6.53
CA LEU A 89 41.09 24.18 6.17
C LEU A 89 41.92 25.04 5.20
N GLN A 90 43.25 25.07 5.36
CA GLN A 90 44.15 25.75 4.41
C GLN A 90 44.16 25.06 3.05
N GLU A 91 44.16 23.72 3.03
CA GLU A 91 44.12 22.93 1.81
C GLU A 91 42.78 23.10 1.07
N ALA A 92 41.66 23.12 1.80
CA ALA A 92 40.34 23.41 1.24
C ALA A 92 40.27 24.81 0.59
N LYS A 93 40.87 25.83 1.23
CA LYS A 93 40.97 27.18 0.63
C LYS A 93 41.78 27.19 -0.66
N ARG A 94 42.92 26.47 -0.68
CA ARG A 94 43.76 26.37 -1.89
C ARG A 94 42.99 25.72 -3.04
N LEU A 95 42.31 24.60 -2.78
CA LEU A 95 41.53 23.89 -3.79
C LEU A 95 40.35 24.72 -4.31
N SER A 96 39.71 25.53 -3.45
CA SER A 96 38.62 26.43 -3.89
C SER A 96 39.12 27.49 -4.88
N VAL A 97 40.30 28.07 -4.65
CA VAL A 97 40.90 29.06 -5.56
C VAL A 97 41.28 28.43 -6.90
N GLU A 98 41.79 27.20 -6.87
CA GLU A 98 42.15 26.44 -8.08
C GLU A 98 40.90 26.08 -8.92
N LEU A 99 39.79 25.74 -8.25
CA LEU A 99 38.49 25.53 -8.89
C LEU A 99 37.96 26.79 -9.58
N ASP A 100 38.01 27.94 -8.91
CA ASP A 100 37.56 29.21 -9.47
C ASP A 100 38.39 29.62 -10.71
N GLN A 101 39.71 29.35 -10.68
CA GLN A 101 40.57 29.59 -11.84
C GLN A 101 40.22 28.69 -13.02
N GLN A 102 40.03 27.39 -12.80
CA GLN A 102 39.64 26.46 -13.87
C GLN A 102 38.28 26.80 -14.46
N GLN A 103 37.33 27.21 -13.62
CA GLN A 103 36.00 27.60 -14.06
C GLN A 103 36.04 28.86 -14.95
N HIS A 104 36.89 29.82 -14.61
CA HIS A 104 37.07 31.02 -15.42
C HIS A 104 37.81 30.76 -16.76
N GLU A 105 38.72 29.80 -16.81
CA GLU A 105 39.32 29.35 -18.08
C GLU A 105 38.31 28.65 -18.99
N LEU A 106 37.39 27.89 -18.40
CA LEU A 106 36.32 27.19 -19.14
C LEU A 106 35.31 28.19 -19.74
N GLU A 107 34.90 29.21 -19.00
CA GLU A 107 34.05 30.30 -19.52
C GLU A 107 34.70 31.06 -20.69
N LYS A 108 36.03 31.25 -20.66
CA LYS A 108 36.77 31.85 -21.79
C LYS A 108 36.80 30.96 -23.02
N ALA A 109 36.85 29.63 -22.83
CA ALA A 109 36.81 28.68 -23.94
C ALA A 109 35.42 28.59 -24.59
N GLU A 110 34.34 28.88 -23.85
CA GLU A 110 32.97 28.88 -24.36
C GLU A 110 32.61 30.14 -25.18
N GLN A 111 33.34 31.25 -25.02
CA GLN A 111 33.17 32.45 -25.85
C GLN A 111 33.89 32.32 -27.20
N PHE A 112 33.34 31.52 -28.11
CA PHE A 112 33.79 31.49 -29.51
C PHE A 112 33.14 32.62 -30.35
N PRO A 113 33.87 33.26 -31.29
CA PRO A 113 33.29 34.27 -32.17
C PRO A 113 32.35 33.63 -33.19
N GLU A 114 31.03 33.84 -33.05
CA GLU A 114 29.97 33.25 -33.90
C GLU A 114 29.85 33.85 -35.32
N GLU A 115 30.78 34.67 -35.80
CA GLU A 115 30.57 35.47 -37.03
C GLU A 115 31.30 34.98 -38.29
N SER A 116 31.63 33.69 -38.43
CA SER A 116 31.99 33.16 -39.75
C SER A 116 31.33 31.81 -40.05
N SER A 117 30.25 31.87 -40.83
CA SER A 117 29.56 30.73 -41.43
C SER A 117 30.39 30.09 -42.55
N SER A 118 31.59 29.62 -42.23
CA SER A 118 32.36 28.77 -43.14
C SER A 118 31.87 27.32 -43.03
N GLU A 119 31.95 26.55 -44.12
CA GLU A 119 31.66 25.10 -44.08
C GLU A 119 32.49 24.37 -43.03
N VAL A 120 33.69 24.87 -42.73
CA VAL A 120 34.57 24.34 -41.67
C VAL A 120 33.94 24.50 -40.29
N SER A 121 33.26 25.62 -40.02
CA SER A 121 32.54 25.86 -38.76
C SER A 121 31.37 24.88 -38.60
N ARG A 122 30.62 24.62 -39.68
CA ARG A 122 29.52 23.64 -39.68
C ARG A 122 30.00 22.21 -39.50
N ILE A 123 31.10 21.83 -40.17
CA ILE A 123 31.70 20.49 -40.04
C ILE A 123 32.27 20.30 -38.63
N ARG A 124 32.89 21.33 -38.04
CA ARG A 124 33.37 21.28 -36.64
C ARG A 124 32.21 21.14 -35.64
N GLN A 125 31.10 21.84 -35.85
CA GLN A 125 29.91 21.71 -35.00
C GLN A 125 29.29 20.31 -35.11
N GLN A 126 29.23 19.74 -36.32
CA GLN A 126 28.79 18.37 -36.53
C GLN A 126 29.75 17.35 -35.89
N LEU A 127 31.07 17.55 -36.01
CA LEU A 127 32.07 16.71 -35.37
C LEU A 127 31.94 16.74 -33.84
N LEU A 128 31.77 17.93 -33.26
CA LEU A 128 31.58 18.10 -31.82
C LEU A 128 30.28 17.44 -31.35
N SER A 129 29.19 17.57 -32.11
CA SER A 129 27.92 16.88 -31.83
C SER A 129 28.11 15.36 -31.84
N CYS A 130 28.73 14.82 -32.88
CA CYS A 130 29.02 13.38 -32.97
C CYS A 130 29.95 12.90 -31.86
N GLN A 131 30.91 13.71 -31.44
CA GLN A 131 31.86 13.36 -30.37
C GLN A 131 31.21 13.40 -28.98
N ASN A 132 30.29 14.34 -28.75
CA ASN A 132 29.48 14.38 -27.54
C ASN A 132 28.51 13.19 -27.49
N GLU A 133 27.87 12.85 -28.61
CA GLU A 133 27.03 11.65 -28.71
C GLU A 133 27.84 10.37 -28.48
N TYR A 134 29.04 10.26 -29.04
CA TYR A 134 29.94 9.14 -28.80
C TYR A 134 30.33 9.00 -27.33
N ASN A 135 30.69 10.11 -26.66
CA ASN A 135 31.03 10.10 -25.23
C ASN A 135 29.82 9.70 -24.37
N ALA A 136 28.63 10.21 -24.67
CA ALA A 136 27.40 9.83 -23.96
C ALA A 136 27.04 8.35 -24.16
N ILE A 137 27.29 7.78 -25.35
CA ILE A 137 27.11 6.35 -25.61
C ILE A 137 28.14 5.53 -24.83
N LYS A 138 29.40 5.99 -24.78
CA LYS A 138 30.47 5.33 -24.03
C LYS A 138 30.22 5.32 -22.52
N GLU A 139 29.72 6.42 -21.96
CA GLU A 139 29.29 6.50 -20.55
C GLU A 139 28.16 5.51 -20.25
N ARG A 140 27.14 5.44 -21.12
CA ARG A 140 26.06 4.44 -20.99
C ARG A 140 26.58 3.01 -21.09
N GLU A 141 27.57 2.76 -21.96
CA GLU A 141 28.20 1.45 -22.07
C GLU A 141 28.89 1.06 -20.77
N TYR A 142 29.63 1.98 -20.14
CA TYR A 142 30.25 1.77 -18.83
C TYR A 142 29.20 1.51 -17.73
N GLU A 143 28.11 2.29 -17.69
CA GLU A 143 27.03 2.07 -16.72
C GLU A 143 26.37 0.69 -16.90
N ILE A 144 26.14 0.26 -18.14
CA ILE A 144 25.56 -1.04 -18.45
C ILE A 144 26.53 -2.17 -18.05
N GLN A 145 27.83 -2.03 -18.35
CA GLN A 145 28.86 -3.00 -17.94
C GLN A 145 28.92 -3.13 -16.42
N PHE A 146 28.97 -2.02 -15.70
CA PHE A 146 28.96 -2.02 -14.23
C PHE A 146 27.71 -2.69 -13.65
N LYS A 147 26.53 -2.40 -14.22
CA LYS A 147 25.28 -3.04 -13.81
C LYS A 147 25.27 -4.53 -14.10
N MET A 148 25.86 -4.94 -15.21
CA MET A 148 25.98 -6.34 -15.57
C MET A 148 26.90 -7.08 -14.59
N GLU A 149 28.04 -6.49 -14.19
CA GLU A 149 28.93 -7.04 -13.15
C GLU A 149 28.22 -7.18 -11.79
N CYS A 150 27.45 -6.16 -11.37
CA CYS A 150 26.65 -6.24 -10.14
C CYS A 150 25.64 -7.40 -10.17
N LEU A 151 24.90 -7.54 -11.27
CA LEU A 151 23.95 -8.64 -11.44
C LEU A 151 24.64 -10.01 -11.51
N GLN A 152 25.87 -10.07 -12.03
CA GLN A 152 26.65 -11.29 -12.12
C GLN A 152 27.17 -11.72 -10.74
N GLU A 153 27.57 -10.77 -9.89
CA GLU A 153 27.94 -11.05 -8.50
C GLU A 153 26.70 -11.44 -7.67
N GLU A 154 25.56 -10.78 -7.85
CA GLU A 154 24.30 -11.15 -7.20
C GLU A 154 23.87 -12.58 -7.57
N LYS A 155 23.98 -12.93 -8.86
CA LYS A 155 23.78 -14.31 -9.32
C LYS A 155 24.73 -15.29 -8.62
N ARG A 156 26.01 -14.94 -8.50
CA ARG A 156 27.01 -15.77 -7.81
C ARG A 156 26.69 -15.96 -6.33
N LEU A 157 26.19 -14.92 -5.66
CA LEU A 157 25.75 -14.98 -4.27
C LEU A 157 24.54 -15.92 -4.13
N LEU A 158 23.55 -15.80 -5.02
CA LEU A 158 22.38 -16.68 -5.04
C LEU A 158 22.73 -18.14 -5.34
N GLU A 159 23.66 -18.39 -6.27
CA GLU A 159 24.18 -19.75 -6.55
C GLU A 159 24.91 -20.34 -5.33
N ASN A 160 25.69 -19.53 -4.61
CA ASN A 160 26.33 -19.95 -3.36
C ASN A 160 25.31 -20.21 -2.24
N GLU A 161 24.23 -19.43 -2.15
CA GLU A 161 23.13 -19.69 -1.21
C GLU A 161 22.38 -20.96 -1.56
N TYR A 162 22.19 -21.25 -2.85
CA TYR A 162 21.58 -22.48 -3.33
C TYR A 162 22.43 -23.72 -2.98
N GLU A 163 23.75 -23.67 -3.16
CA GLU A 163 24.66 -24.76 -2.74
C GLU A 163 24.76 -24.92 -1.21
N ARG A 164 24.41 -23.90 -0.42
CA ARG A 164 24.33 -23.97 1.05
C ARG A 164 23.06 -24.67 1.56
N ILE A 165 22.07 -24.91 0.71
CA ILE A 165 20.90 -25.71 1.06
C ILE A 165 21.37 -27.17 1.25
N PRO A 166 21.18 -27.80 2.43
CA PRO A 166 21.69 -29.14 2.69
C PRO A 166 21.15 -30.14 1.66
N LYS A 167 22.05 -30.86 0.97
CA LYS A 167 21.67 -31.89 -0.01
C LYS A 167 20.81 -32.95 0.70
N GLN A 168 19.78 -33.45 0.01
CA GLN A 168 18.75 -34.39 0.49
C GLN A 168 19.27 -35.46 1.49
N ARG A 169 20.49 -35.99 1.26
CA ARG A 169 21.13 -36.99 2.12
C ARG A 169 21.45 -36.53 3.56
N GLU A 170 21.75 -35.26 3.80
CA GLU A 170 22.00 -34.73 5.15
C GLU A 170 20.69 -34.43 5.89
N ALA A 171 19.67 -33.98 5.16
CA ALA A 171 18.31 -33.85 5.68
C ALA A 171 17.74 -35.23 6.08
N ASP A 172 17.96 -36.27 5.27
CA ASP A 172 17.53 -37.63 5.57
C ASP A 172 18.22 -38.20 6.82
N LYS A 173 19.51 -37.90 7.04
CA LYS A 173 20.23 -38.28 8.28
C LYS A 173 19.64 -37.59 9.51
N LYS A 174 19.34 -36.28 9.43
CA LYS A 174 18.70 -35.54 10.53
C LYS A 174 17.28 -36.04 10.81
N ILE A 175 16.52 -36.37 9.77
CA ILE A 175 15.17 -36.95 9.92
C ILE A 175 15.25 -38.32 10.58
N LYS A 176 16.24 -39.14 10.23
CA LYS A 176 16.43 -40.46 10.84
C LYS A 176 16.81 -40.35 12.33
N GLN A 177 17.69 -39.42 12.67
CA GLN A 177 18.10 -39.15 14.06
C GLN A 177 16.94 -38.56 14.89
N LEU A 178 16.10 -37.70 14.31
CA LEU A 178 14.90 -37.20 14.98
C LEU A 178 13.85 -38.29 15.18
N LYS A 179 13.71 -39.25 14.26
CA LYS A 179 12.83 -40.41 14.44
C LYS A 179 13.32 -41.31 15.57
N GLU A 180 14.61 -41.60 15.63
CA GLU A 180 15.21 -42.38 16.73
C GLU A 180 15.00 -41.69 18.09
N ASN A 181 15.19 -40.37 18.18
CA ASN A 181 14.91 -39.61 19.41
C ASN A 181 13.42 -39.61 19.79
N CYS A 182 12.51 -39.51 18.82
CA CYS A 182 11.07 -39.61 19.07
C CYS A 182 10.67 -41.02 19.57
N ASP A 183 11.28 -42.07 19.03
CA ASP A 183 11.04 -43.45 19.46
C ASP A 183 11.56 -43.69 20.88
N GLU A 184 12.70 -43.11 21.25
CA GLU A 184 13.23 -43.13 22.63
C GLU A 184 12.32 -42.39 23.61
N LEU A 185 11.85 -41.18 23.26
CA LEU A 185 10.89 -40.43 24.07
C LEU A 185 9.56 -41.18 24.21
N CYS A 186 9.09 -41.85 23.16
CA CYS A 186 7.90 -42.71 23.24
C CYS A 186 8.09 -43.87 24.22
N LYS A 187 9.27 -44.51 24.24
CA LYS A 187 9.60 -45.56 25.23
C LYS A 187 9.64 -45.00 26.65
N GLU A 188 10.21 -43.82 26.86
CA GLU A 188 10.24 -43.17 28.17
C GLU A 188 8.82 -42.81 28.66
N VAL A 189 7.96 -42.30 27.77
CA VAL A 189 6.55 -41.99 28.10
C VAL A 189 5.79 -43.26 28.48
N ILE A 190 6.03 -44.39 27.80
CA ILE A 190 5.44 -45.69 28.14
C ILE A 190 5.93 -46.15 29.52
N GLN A 191 7.22 -46.00 29.81
CA GLN A 191 7.80 -46.36 31.11
C GLN A 191 7.23 -45.49 32.25
N ARG A 192 7.17 -44.17 32.08
CA ARG A 192 6.58 -43.26 33.09
C ARG A 192 5.09 -43.50 33.29
N LYS A 193 4.35 -43.88 32.24
CA LYS A 193 2.94 -44.31 32.37
C LYS A 193 2.81 -45.58 33.19
N ALA A 194 3.71 -46.56 33.00
CA ALA A 194 3.72 -47.77 33.80
C ALA A 194 3.98 -47.48 35.28
N GLU A 195 4.99 -46.65 35.59
CA GLU A 195 5.33 -46.23 36.96
C GLU A 195 4.17 -45.47 37.64
N ILE A 196 3.49 -44.57 36.92
CA ILE A 196 2.31 -43.86 37.44
C ILE A 196 1.18 -44.83 37.78
N ASN A 197 0.98 -45.88 36.97
CA ASN A 197 -0.04 -46.88 37.23
C ASN A 197 0.31 -47.72 38.47
N THR A 198 1.59 -48.09 38.67
CA THR A 198 2.04 -48.79 39.87
C THR A 198 1.82 -47.95 41.13
N ILE A 199 2.18 -46.66 41.08
CA ILE A 199 1.95 -45.73 42.20
C ILE A 199 0.46 -45.54 42.49
N LYS A 200 -0.39 -45.49 41.46
CA LYS A 200 -1.85 -45.42 41.63
C LYS A 200 -2.41 -46.67 42.30
N GLU A 201 -1.94 -47.85 41.93
CA GLU A 201 -2.33 -49.11 42.57
C GLU A 201 -1.87 -49.16 44.04
N ASP A 202 -0.66 -48.68 44.35
CA ASP A 202 -0.15 -48.56 45.71
C ASP A 202 -0.94 -47.55 46.57
N VAL A 203 -1.37 -46.44 45.99
CA VAL A 203 -2.23 -45.48 46.68
C VAL A 203 -3.59 -46.10 46.96
N LEU A 204 -4.18 -46.80 45.99
CA LEU A 204 -5.46 -47.49 46.16
C LEU A 204 -5.38 -48.63 47.19
N SER A 205 -4.27 -49.35 47.25
CA SER A 205 -4.06 -50.41 48.26
C SER A 205 -3.92 -49.82 49.67
N LYS A 206 -3.16 -48.73 49.83
CA LYS A 206 -3.07 -48.00 51.11
C LYS A 206 -4.40 -47.36 51.53
N GLN A 207 -5.18 -46.87 50.58
CA GLN A 207 -6.50 -46.30 50.84
C GLN A 207 -7.52 -47.37 51.27
N LYS A 208 -7.42 -48.59 50.74
CA LYS A 208 -8.17 -49.75 51.25
C LYS A 208 -7.71 -50.16 52.64
N LEU A 209 -6.41 -50.15 52.94
CA LEU A 209 -5.89 -50.44 54.28
C LEU A 209 -6.45 -49.45 55.32
N MET A 210 -6.40 -48.14 55.03
CA MET A 210 -7.00 -47.10 55.88
C MET A 210 -8.51 -47.28 56.11
N LEU A 211 -9.26 -47.73 55.10
CA LEU A 211 -10.69 -48.04 55.25
C LEU A 211 -10.92 -49.25 56.17
N THR A 212 -9.97 -50.18 56.21
CA THR A 212 -10.02 -51.36 57.08
C THR A 212 -9.68 -50.97 58.52
N ASP A 213 -8.63 -50.16 58.71
CA ASP A 213 -8.26 -49.60 60.02
C ASP A 213 -9.37 -48.72 60.60
N LYS A 214 -10.08 -47.96 59.75
CA LYS A 214 -11.24 -47.16 60.15
C LYS A 214 -12.40 -48.03 60.65
N LYS A 215 -12.66 -49.16 59.99
CA LYS A 215 -13.66 -50.14 60.45
C LYS A 215 -13.24 -50.85 61.73
N GLU A 216 -11.95 -51.06 61.97
CA GLU A 216 -11.45 -51.60 63.24
C GLU A 216 -11.57 -50.60 64.38
N MET A 217 -11.32 -49.32 64.12
CA MET A 217 -11.60 -48.22 65.06
C MET A 217 -13.09 -48.12 65.42
N GLU A 218 -13.99 -48.25 64.44
CA GLU A 218 -15.43 -48.29 64.69
C GLU A 218 -15.83 -49.47 65.59
N LYS A 219 -15.25 -50.66 65.38
CA LYS A 219 -15.47 -51.83 66.25
C LYS A 219 -14.91 -51.64 67.67
N LEU A 220 -13.82 -50.89 67.84
CA LEU A 220 -13.27 -50.56 69.16
C LEU A 220 -14.15 -49.54 69.90
N LEU A 221 -14.74 -48.58 69.19
CA LEU A 221 -15.72 -47.63 69.72
C LEU A 221 -17.03 -48.32 70.12
N GLU A 222 -17.47 -49.33 69.37
CA GLU A 222 -18.67 -50.12 69.70
C GLU A 222 -18.45 -50.97 70.96
N LYS A 223 -17.24 -51.51 71.16
CA LYS A 223 -16.85 -52.17 72.43
C LYS A 223 -16.81 -51.19 73.62
N GLN A 224 -16.47 -49.92 73.39
CA GLN A 224 -16.49 -48.88 74.42
C GLN A 224 -17.92 -48.46 74.81
N ALA A 225 -18.87 -48.53 73.88
CA ALA A 225 -20.29 -48.29 74.15
C ALA A 225 -20.90 -49.43 74.99
N ASN A 226 -20.57 -50.68 74.69
CA ASN A 226 -21.08 -51.85 75.42
C ASN A 226 -20.59 -51.91 76.88
N LEU A 227 -19.38 -51.39 77.18
CA LEU A 227 -18.87 -51.27 78.56
C LEU A 227 -19.53 -50.12 79.35
N LYS A 228 -20.12 -49.13 78.68
CA LYS A 228 -20.90 -48.06 79.32
C LYS A 228 -22.32 -48.51 79.69
N ASP A 229 -22.90 -49.42 78.92
CA ASP A 229 -24.26 -49.95 79.17
C ASP A 229 -24.36 -50.84 80.42
N GLU A 230 -23.26 -51.47 80.87
CA GLU A 230 -23.23 -52.23 82.13
C GLU A 230 -23.27 -51.34 83.38
N LEU A 231 -22.85 -50.06 83.28
CA LEU A 231 -22.83 -49.13 84.41
C LEU A 231 -24.20 -48.50 84.72
N VAL A 232 -25.15 -48.56 83.77
CA VAL A 232 -26.45 -47.85 83.85
C VAL A 232 -27.55 -48.68 84.53
N LYS A 233 -27.26 -49.91 84.97
CA LYS A 233 -28.22 -50.75 85.73
C LYS A 233 -28.44 -50.33 87.19
N THR A 234 -27.83 -49.24 87.66
CA THR A 234 -28.03 -48.70 89.01
C THR A 234 -28.48 -47.24 88.96
N LEU A 235 -29.74 -47.00 89.37
CA LEU A 235 -30.42 -45.73 89.69
C LEU A 235 -31.29 -45.12 88.58
N GLY A 236 -32.57 -45.47 88.58
CA GLY A 236 -33.64 -44.72 87.93
C GLY A 236 -34.32 -43.75 88.90
N VAL A 237 -34.84 -42.63 88.36
CA VAL A 237 -36.14 -41.98 88.68
C VAL A 237 -36.33 -40.55 88.07
N PRO A 238 -35.32 -39.79 87.56
CA PRO A 238 -35.62 -38.51 86.88
C PRO A 238 -35.86 -38.55 85.34
N ALA A 239 -35.95 -39.73 84.72
CA ALA A 239 -35.76 -39.93 83.27
C ALA A 239 -36.96 -39.63 82.33
N GLN A 240 -38.11 -39.17 82.84
CA GLN A 240 -39.31 -38.97 82.01
C GLN A 240 -39.52 -37.53 81.52
N LEU A 241 -38.79 -36.52 82.05
CA LEU A 241 -38.91 -35.14 81.58
C LEU A 241 -37.76 -34.68 80.65
N GLY A 242 -36.56 -35.26 80.75
CA GLY A 242 -35.42 -34.90 79.88
C GLY A 242 -35.48 -35.45 78.44
N LYS A 243 -36.07 -36.65 78.26
CA LYS A 243 -36.15 -37.32 76.95
C LYS A 243 -37.11 -36.64 75.96
N GLU A 244 -38.10 -35.90 76.43
CA GLU A 244 -38.99 -35.13 75.56
C GLU A 244 -38.35 -33.81 75.13
N THR A 245 -37.55 -33.18 76.00
CA THR A 245 -36.80 -31.96 75.68
C THR A 245 -35.68 -32.23 74.67
N GLU A 246 -34.95 -33.35 74.79
CA GLU A 246 -33.91 -33.74 73.82
C GLU A 246 -34.48 -34.12 72.44
N LYS A 247 -35.64 -34.79 72.39
CA LYS A 247 -36.31 -35.09 71.10
C LYS A 247 -36.80 -33.83 70.39
N MET A 248 -37.27 -32.82 71.15
CA MET A 248 -37.67 -31.54 70.57
C MET A 248 -36.46 -30.74 70.08
N ASN A 249 -35.35 -30.75 70.83
CA ASN A 249 -34.10 -30.10 70.42
C ASN A 249 -33.46 -30.77 69.19
N GLN A 250 -33.48 -32.10 69.08
CA GLN A 250 -32.97 -32.79 67.90
C GLN A 250 -33.79 -32.47 66.65
N LYS A 251 -35.13 -32.40 66.77
CA LYS A 251 -36.01 -31.96 65.67
C LYS A 251 -35.76 -30.49 65.27
N LYS A 252 -35.47 -29.61 66.23
CA LYS A 252 -35.09 -28.22 65.97
C LYS A 252 -33.75 -28.14 65.20
N ILE A 253 -32.74 -28.87 65.64
CA ILE A 253 -31.41 -28.92 64.98
C ILE A 253 -31.53 -29.49 63.56
N ASP A 254 -32.32 -30.55 63.36
CA ASP A 254 -32.52 -31.13 62.03
C ASP A 254 -33.31 -30.19 61.10
N ALA A 255 -34.24 -29.39 61.65
CA ALA A 255 -34.94 -28.35 60.90
C ALA A 255 -34.04 -27.15 60.58
N GLU A 256 -33.16 -26.74 61.50
CA GLU A 256 -32.16 -25.69 61.28
C GLU A 256 -31.15 -26.12 60.20
N LYS A 257 -30.66 -27.36 60.22
CA LYS A 257 -29.78 -27.90 59.17
C LYS A 257 -30.46 -27.95 57.80
N LYS A 258 -31.75 -28.28 57.74
CA LYS A 258 -32.52 -28.23 56.48
C LYS A 258 -32.72 -26.79 56.00
N LYS A 259 -32.93 -25.84 56.91
CA LYS A 259 -33.03 -24.42 56.58
C LYS A 259 -31.69 -23.89 56.05
N GLU A 260 -30.58 -24.29 56.66
CA GLU A 260 -29.23 -23.92 56.23
C GLU A 260 -28.92 -24.50 54.84
N ALA A 261 -29.20 -25.78 54.60
CA ALA A 261 -29.03 -26.39 53.29
C ALA A 261 -29.92 -25.75 52.20
N LEU A 262 -31.13 -25.30 52.54
CA LEU A 262 -31.98 -24.55 51.60
C LEU A 262 -31.45 -23.13 51.35
N ASN A 263 -30.89 -22.47 52.37
CA ASN A 263 -30.21 -21.19 52.20
C ASN A 263 -28.98 -21.32 51.30
N ASP A 264 -28.17 -22.37 51.46
CA ASP A 264 -27.01 -22.64 50.60
C ASP A 264 -27.44 -22.83 49.13
N GLN A 265 -28.54 -23.56 48.90
CA GLN A 265 -29.12 -23.72 47.56
C GLN A 265 -29.64 -22.40 46.98
N ILE A 266 -30.24 -21.54 47.81
CA ILE A 266 -30.70 -20.21 47.40
C ILE A 266 -29.50 -19.31 47.05
N GLU A 267 -28.41 -19.38 47.82
CA GLU A 267 -27.18 -18.64 47.51
C GLU A 267 -26.51 -19.14 46.23
N GLU A 268 -26.45 -20.45 46.01
CA GLU A 268 -25.93 -21.04 44.78
C GLU A 268 -26.77 -20.61 43.57
N LEU A 269 -28.11 -20.72 43.67
CA LEU A 269 -29.02 -20.28 42.61
C LEU A 269 -28.88 -18.78 42.33
N ASN A 270 -28.81 -17.94 43.36
CA ASN A 270 -28.55 -16.50 43.20
C ASN A 270 -27.20 -16.21 42.54
N GLY A 271 -26.16 -17.01 42.85
CA GLY A 271 -24.86 -16.95 42.20
C GLY A 271 -24.95 -17.27 40.71
N THR A 272 -25.67 -18.33 40.35
CA THR A 272 -25.89 -18.70 38.94
C THR A 272 -26.72 -17.65 38.19
N LEU A 273 -27.73 -17.06 38.84
CA LEU A 273 -28.59 -16.04 38.25
C LEU A 273 -27.80 -14.77 37.94
N LYS A 274 -26.96 -14.30 38.87
CA LYS A 274 -26.03 -13.18 38.64
C LYS A 274 -25.02 -13.45 37.52
N ALA A 275 -24.52 -14.69 37.41
CA ALA A 275 -23.61 -15.07 36.35
C ALA A 275 -24.30 -15.05 34.97
N ILE A 276 -25.57 -15.48 34.91
CA ILE A 276 -26.40 -15.40 33.69
C ILE A 276 -26.67 -13.95 33.33
N GLU A 277 -27.10 -13.10 34.29
CA GLU A 277 -27.34 -11.66 34.06
C GLU A 277 -26.10 -10.96 33.48
N LYS A 278 -24.93 -11.19 34.07
CA LYS A 278 -23.67 -10.64 33.57
C LYS A 278 -23.38 -11.09 32.13
N ARG A 279 -23.61 -12.36 31.83
CA ARG A 279 -23.40 -12.90 30.49
C ARG A 279 -24.39 -12.33 29.47
N THR A 280 -25.63 -12.07 29.89
CA THR A 280 -26.63 -11.41 29.04
C THR A 280 -26.24 -9.97 28.74
N GLU A 281 -25.73 -9.23 29.72
CA GLU A 281 -25.21 -7.86 29.52
C GLU A 281 -24.04 -7.84 28.53
N GLU A 282 -23.08 -8.77 28.68
CA GLU A 282 -21.95 -8.93 27.76
C GLU A 282 -22.42 -9.20 26.32
N ILE A 283 -23.41 -10.10 26.13
CA ILE A 283 -23.99 -10.41 24.81
C ILE A 283 -24.72 -9.18 24.23
N LEU A 284 -25.45 -8.41 25.04
CA LEU A 284 -26.11 -7.19 24.59
C LEU A 284 -25.10 -6.13 24.12
N GLN A 285 -24.00 -5.97 24.85
CA GLN A 285 -22.93 -5.05 24.47
C GLN A 285 -22.23 -5.50 23.17
N GLU A 286 -21.95 -6.79 23.01
CA GLU A 286 -21.42 -7.34 21.77
C GLU A 286 -22.37 -7.10 20.59
N ARG A 287 -23.68 -7.32 20.78
CA ARG A 287 -24.69 -7.05 19.75
C ARG A 287 -24.70 -5.58 19.34
N GLU A 288 -24.61 -4.66 20.29
CA GLU A 288 -24.56 -3.22 20.01
C GLU A 288 -23.29 -2.84 19.22
N ASN A 289 -22.14 -3.41 19.58
CA ASN A 289 -20.89 -3.20 18.86
C ASN A 289 -20.98 -3.72 17.41
N VAL A 290 -21.55 -4.91 17.21
CA VAL A 290 -21.77 -5.48 15.88
C VAL A 290 -22.73 -4.63 15.06
N MET A 291 -23.80 -4.08 15.65
CA MET A 291 -24.71 -3.16 14.95
C MET A 291 -23.99 -1.88 14.51
N LYS A 292 -23.14 -1.29 15.37
CA LYS A 292 -22.34 -0.10 15.00
C LYS A 292 -21.35 -0.39 13.88
N GLU A 293 -20.71 -1.57 13.91
CA GLU A 293 -19.84 -1.99 12.80
C GLU A 293 -20.62 -2.19 11.50
N LEU A 294 -21.80 -2.81 11.55
CA LEU A 294 -22.65 -3.02 10.38
C LEU A 294 -23.09 -1.69 9.75
N ASP A 295 -23.54 -0.74 10.57
CA ASP A 295 -23.94 0.59 10.12
C ASP A 295 -22.75 1.33 9.46
N GLY A 296 -21.56 1.27 10.08
CA GLY A 296 -20.34 1.79 9.49
C GLY A 296 -19.95 1.15 8.15
N LYS A 297 -20.21 -0.16 7.98
CA LYS A 297 -20.02 -0.84 6.69
C LYS A 297 -21.05 -0.42 5.65
N GLN A 298 -22.30 -0.21 6.06
CA GLN A 298 -23.37 0.21 5.18
C GLN A 298 -23.11 1.61 4.60
N ILE A 299 -22.71 2.56 5.45
CA ILE A 299 -22.33 3.92 5.02
C ILE A 299 -21.14 3.88 4.04
N LEU A 300 -20.14 3.04 4.31
CA LEU A 300 -18.99 2.88 3.42
C LEU A 300 -19.39 2.31 2.06
N LEU A 301 -20.29 1.32 2.04
CA LEU A 301 -20.81 0.73 0.82
C LEU A 301 -21.55 1.78 -0.02
N GLU A 302 -22.46 2.54 0.58
CA GLU A 302 -23.18 3.62 -0.10
C GLU A 302 -22.23 4.68 -0.67
N SER A 303 -21.17 5.04 0.06
CA SER A 303 -20.14 5.96 -0.44
C SER A 303 -19.44 5.40 -1.68
N LYS A 304 -19.10 4.11 -1.68
CA LYS A 304 -18.42 3.45 -2.79
C LYS A 304 -19.34 3.26 -4.00
N GLU A 305 -20.61 3.00 -3.80
CA GLU A 305 -21.61 2.98 -4.86
C GLU A 305 -21.76 4.35 -5.53
N ARG A 306 -21.81 5.43 -4.75
CA ARG A 306 -21.84 6.80 -5.29
C ARG A 306 -20.58 7.11 -6.10
N GLU A 307 -19.40 6.77 -5.58
CA GLU A 307 -18.13 6.90 -6.32
C GLU A 307 -18.17 6.13 -7.65
N TYR A 308 -18.65 4.88 -7.64
CA TYR A 308 -18.78 4.06 -8.84
C TYR A 308 -19.71 4.67 -9.90
N ILE A 309 -20.85 5.22 -9.46
CA ILE A 309 -21.78 5.93 -10.35
C ILE A 309 -21.11 7.16 -10.96
N THR A 310 -20.34 7.94 -10.18
CA THR A 310 -19.62 9.12 -10.72
C THR A 310 -18.53 8.74 -11.72
N LEU A 311 -17.76 7.68 -11.44
CA LEU A 311 -16.74 7.18 -12.36
C LEU A 311 -17.34 6.66 -13.67
N THR A 312 -18.49 5.98 -13.59
CA THR A 312 -19.22 5.50 -14.77
C THR A 312 -19.65 6.66 -15.67
N LYS A 313 -20.23 7.72 -15.09
CA LYS A 313 -20.61 8.94 -15.84
C LYS A 313 -19.41 9.63 -16.48
N LEU A 314 -18.27 9.71 -15.77
CA LEU A 314 -17.04 10.29 -16.33
C LEU A 314 -16.49 9.46 -17.50
N LEU A 315 -16.62 8.14 -17.44
CA LEU A 315 -16.26 7.23 -18.53
C LEU A 315 -17.15 7.44 -19.76
N GLU A 316 -18.47 7.58 -19.57
CA GLU A 316 -19.42 7.89 -20.65
C GLU A 316 -19.09 9.22 -21.33
N ILE A 317 -18.88 10.28 -20.55
CA ILE A 317 -18.47 11.60 -21.08
C ILE A 317 -17.15 11.51 -21.85
N SER A 318 -16.20 10.69 -21.36
CA SER A 318 -14.91 10.51 -22.04
C SER A 318 -15.07 9.78 -23.38
N ARG A 319 -15.95 8.78 -23.47
CA ARG A 319 -16.29 8.10 -24.72
C ARG A 319 -16.97 9.02 -25.73
N GLU A 320 -17.87 9.89 -25.27
CA GLU A 320 -18.51 10.89 -26.15
C GLU A 320 -17.48 11.87 -26.71
N LYS A 321 -16.55 12.35 -25.87
CA LYS A 321 -15.44 13.22 -26.32
C LYS A 321 -14.54 12.50 -27.33
N GLU A 322 -14.22 11.23 -27.11
CA GLU A 322 -13.44 10.43 -28.07
C GLU A 322 -14.17 10.30 -29.41
N SER A 323 -15.49 10.03 -29.38
CA SER A 323 -16.32 9.97 -30.59
C SER A 323 -16.33 11.29 -31.37
N ALA A 324 -16.42 12.43 -30.66
CA ALA A 324 -16.34 13.75 -31.28
C ALA A 324 -14.97 13.99 -31.96
N VAL A 325 -13.86 13.67 -31.28
CA VAL A 325 -12.51 13.79 -31.85
C VAL A 325 -12.32 12.89 -33.07
N LEU A 326 -12.87 11.68 -33.06
CA LEU A 326 -12.84 10.79 -34.22
C LEU A 326 -13.61 11.35 -35.42
N SER A 327 -14.75 12.01 -35.18
CA SER A 327 -15.53 12.70 -36.21
C SER A 327 -14.74 13.87 -36.81
N ASP A 328 -14.14 14.71 -35.97
CA ASP A 328 -13.29 15.84 -36.40
C ASP A 328 -12.09 15.36 -37.22
N ARG A 329 -11.45 14.26 -36.79
CA ARG A 329 -10.35 13.64 -37.54
C ARG A 329 -10.79 13.21 -38.94
N ALA A 330 -11.96 12.57 -39.05
CA ALA A 330 -12.49 12.15 -40.35
C ALA A 330 -12.76 13.35 -41.27
N ALA A 331 -13.33 14.44 -40.74
CA ALA A 331 -13.56 15.67 -41.49
C ALA A 331 -12.24 16.32 -41.96
N LEU A 332 -11.22 16.36 -41.10
CA LEU A 332 -9.89 16.87 -41.46
C LEU A 332 -9.22 16.01 -42.53
N GLU A 333 -9.37 14.69 -42.48
CA GLU A 333 -8.83 13.78 -43.49
C GLU A 333 -9.50 13.98 -44.86
N GLU A 334 -10.82 14.22 -44.89
CA GLU A 334 -11.54 14.57 -46.11
C GLU A 334 -11.06 15.92 -46.68
N ASN A 335 -10.86 16.92 -45.83
CA ASN A 335 -10.33 18.23 -46.23
C ASN A 335 -8.90 18.12 -46.77
N LEU A 336 -8.05 17.27 -46.17
CA LEU A 336 -6.72 16.99 -46.68
C LEU A 336 -6.78 16.35 -48.07
N LYS A 337 -7.66 15.36 -48.28
CA LYS A 337 -7.89 14.74 -49.59
C LYS A 337 -8.32 15.78 -50.64
N LYS A 338 -9.22 16.71 -50.28
CA LYS A 338 -9.62 17.84 -51.15
C LYS A 338 -8.42 18.75 -51.49
N CYS A 339 -7.60 19.12 -50.51
CA CYS A 339 -6.40 19.95 -50.73
C CYS A 339 -5.38 19.26 -51.64
N VAL A 340 -5.16 17.95 -51.47
CA VAL A 340 -4.26 17.17 -52.33
C VAL A 340 -4.76 17.12 -53.77
N LEU A 341 -6.07 16.94 -53.98
CA LEU A 341 -6.68 16.99 -55.31
C LEU A 341 -6.52 18.38 -55.95
N GLU A 342 -6.75 19.45 -55.19
CA GLU A 342 -6.57 20.82 -55.70
C GLU A 342 -5.11 21.09 -56.06
N LYS A 343 -4.15 20.65 -55.23
CA LYS A 343 -2.72 20.75 -55.54
C LYS A 343 -2.37 20.04 -56.85
N LYS A 344 -2.93 18.86 -57.11
CA LYS A 344 -2.75 18.14 -58.39
C LYS A 344 -3.30 18.95 -59.56
N LYS A 345 -4.52 19.47 -59.46
CA LYS A 345 -5.12 20.33 -60.50
C LYS A 345 -4.25 21.55 -60.81
N GLN A 346 -3.77 22.25 -59.77
CA GLN A 346 -2.90 23.42 -59.95
C GLN A 346 -1.57 23.05 -60.59
N HIS A 347 -1.01 21.88 -60.26
CA HIS A 347 0.20 21.37 -60.89
C HIS A 347 -0.01 21.09 -62.39
N ASP A 348 -1.13 20.47 -62.76
CA ASP A 348 -1.47 20.20 -64.16
C ASP A 348 -1.65 21.50 -64.96
N ILE A 349 -2.31 22.50 -64.37
CA ILE A 349 -2.44 23.85 -64.97
C ILE A 349 -1.08 24.48 -65.18
N LEU A 350 -0.17 24.38 -64.20
CA LEU A 350 1.17 24.94 -64.28
C LEU A 350 1.99 24.27 -65.39
N ILE A 351 1.93 22.94 -65.50
CA ILE A 351 2.55 22.20 -66.61
C ILE A 351 2.00 22.70 -67.94
N HIS A 352 0.68 22.83 -68.07
CA HIS A 352 0.08 23.32 -69.31
C HIS A 352 0.56 24.73 -69.67
N LYS A 353 0.59 25.66 -68.71
CA LYS A 353 1.10 27.02 -68.91
C LYS A 353 2.58 27.05 -69.27
N GLN A 354 3.40 26.19 -68.66
CA GLN A 354 4.82 26.06 -69.00
C GLN A 354 5.01 25.59 -70.46
N THR A 355 4.26 24.58 -70.91
CA THR A 355 4.33 24.12 -72.31
C THR A 355 3.85 25.17 -73.30
N GLN A 356 2.87 26.00 -72.92
CA GLN A 356 2.39 27.11 -73.74
C GLN A 356 3.46 28.20 -73.86
N LYS A 357 4.09 28.58 -72.74
CA LYS A 357 5.22 29.52 -72.71
C LYS A 357 6.37 29.05 -73.61
N GLU A 358 6.72 27.77 -73.57
CA GLU A 358 7.78 27.21 -74.42
C GLU A 358 7.42 27.20 -75.91
N ARG A 359 6.14 27.04 -76.26
CA ARG A 359 5.65 27.21 -77.64
C ARG A 359 5.77 28.68 -78.08
N GLU A 360 5.31 29.61 -77.26
CA GLU A 360 5.39 31.05 -77.56
C GLU A 360 6.84 31.53 -77.67
N LEU A 361 7.73 31.05 -76.81
CA LEU A 361 9.16 31.38 -76.87
C LEU A 361 9.82 30.88 -78.17
N ARG A 362 9.45 29.68 -78.64
CA ARG A 362 9.92 29.15 -79.93
C ARG A 362 9.41 30.01 -81.09
N ASN A 363 8.16 30.46 -81.04
CA ASN A 363 7.61 31.37 -82.05
C ASN A 363 8.30 32.73 -82.03
N PHE A 364 8.55 33.29 -80.84
CA PHE A 364 9.29 34.53 -80.68
C PHE A 364 10.68 34.45 -81.31
N LYS A 365 11.44 33.39 -81.03
CA LYS A 365 12.77 33.17 -81.65
C LYS A 365 12.70 33.09 -83.17
N LYS A 366 11.65 32.49 -83.74
CA LYS A 366 11.45 32.47 -85.20
C LYS A 366 11.21 33.88 -85.76
N MET A 367 10.37 34.68 -85.10
CA MET A 367 10.12 36.07 -85.49
C MET A 367 11.38 36.94 -85.34
N GLU A 368 12.17 36.74 -84.30
CA GLU A 368 13.44 37.44 -84.08
C GLU A 368 14.45 37.13 -85.21
N LEU A 369 14.57 35.87 -85.62
CA LEU A 369 15.39 35.49 -86.78
C LEU A 369 14.90 36.14 -88.07
N GLN A 370 13.59 36.16 -88.31
CA GLN A 370 13.01 36.84 -89.48
C GLN A 370 13.30 38.35 -89.46
N LEU A 371 13.21 38.99 -88.29
CA LEU A 371 13.52 40.40 -88.13
C LEU A 371 14.99 40.69 -88.45
N ASN A 372 15.92 39.85 -87.98
CA ASN A 372 17.34 39.99 -88.29
C ASN A 372 17.61 39.86 -89.80
N MET A 373 16.98 38.89 -90.48
CA MET A 373 17.08 38.77 -91.94
C MET A 373 16.61 40.03 -92.68
N ILE A 374 15.53 40.67 -92.20
CA ILE A 374 15.03 41.93 -92.77
C ILE A 374 16.04 43.07 -92.50
N TYR A 375 16.62 43.13 -91.31
CA TYR A 375 17.65 44.13 -90.99
C TYR A 375 18.90 43.99 -91.87
N ASP A 376 19.36 42.75 -92.10
CA ASP A 376 20.51 42.49 -92.97
C ASP A 376 20.21 42.89 -94.42
N SER A 377 19.00 42.60 -94.93
CA SER A 377 18.55 43.04 -96.25
C SER A 377 18.51 44.58 -96.36
N LEU A 378 18.00 45.25 -95.32
CA LEU A 378 17.95 46.72 -95.30
C LEU A 378 19.36 47.34 -95.33
N GLU A 379 20.32 46.74 -94.63
CA GLU A 379 21.70 47.22 -94.64
C GLU A 379 22.37 47.02 -96.01
N GLN A 380 22.06 45.91 -96.69
CA GLN A 380 22.45 45.68 -98.07
C GLN A 380 21.88 46.76 -99.01
N ASP A 381 20.59 47.09 -98.91
CA ASP A 381 19.94 48.12 -99.74
C ASP A 381 20.56 49.52 -99.51
N LYS A 382 20.84 49.89 -98.25
CA LYS A 382 21.55 51.14 -97.95
C LYS A 382 22.92 51.19 -98.61
N SER A 383 23.64 50.08 -98.64
CA SER A 383 24.97 50.00 -99.26
C SER A 383 24.89 50.19 -100.79
N GLN A 384 23.86 49.63 -101.44
CA GLN A 384 23.60 49.82 -102.86
C GLN A 384 23.23 51.27 -103.18
N HIS A 385 22.35 51.88 -102.39
CA HIS A 385 21.99 53.28 -102.54
C HIS A 385 23.21 54.21 -102.46
N LYS A 386 24.14 53.93 -101.54
CA LYS A 386 25.39 54.69 -101.42
C LYS A 386 26.27 54.60 -102.69
N ARG A 387 26.33 53.43 -103.35
CA ARG A 387 27.07 53.26 -104.61
C ARG A 387 26.43 54.02 -105.77
N LEU A 388 25.11 53.89 -105.93
CA LEU A 388 24.36 54.60 -106.97
C LEU A 388 24.48 56.12 -106.83
N LYS A 389 24.50 56.62 -105.59
CA LYS A 389 24.74 58.05 -105.32
C LYS A 389 26.13 58.51 -105.78
N SER A 390 27.18 57.73 -105.50
CA SER A 390 28.53 58.04 -105.97
C SER A 390 28.69 57.98 -107.50
N GLU A 391 27.94 57.12 -108.19
CA GLU A 391 27.92 57.09 -109.67
C GLU A 391 27.23 58.32 -110.26
N ALA A 392 26.13 58.80 -109.66
CA ALA A 392 25.44 60.01 -110.10
C ALA A 392 26.30 61.28 -109.93
N GLU A 393 27.15 61.33 -108.91
CA GLU A 393 28.06 62.44 -108.64
C GLU A 393 29.28 62.48 -109.59
N ALA A 394 29.53 61.42 -110.39
CA ALA A 394 30.68 61.29 -111.29
C ALA A 394 30.47 61.81 -112.74
N ILE A 395 29.30 62.38 -113.05
CA ILE A 395 28.99 62.93 -114.38
C ILE A 395 29.54 64.38 -114.52
N PRO A 396 30.45 64.70 -115.46
CA PRO A 396 31.06 66.04 -115.56
C PRO A 396 30.11 67.10 -116.14
N LYS A 397 30.04 68.29 -115.51
CA LYS A 397 29.35 69.48 -116.02
C LYS A 397 30.26 70.25 -117.01
N SER A 398 29.99 70.14 -118.30
CA SER A 398 30.68 70.82 -119.41
C SER A 398 30.36 72.35 -119.48
N ASN A 399 30.98 73.16 -118.62
CA ASN A 399 30.84 74.64 -118.67
C ASN A 399 32.16 75.41 -118.97
N GLY A 400 33.31 74.74 -119.07
CA GLY A 400 34.61 75.41 -119.26
C GLY A 400 34.93 75.83 -120.70
N LEU A 401 34.53 75.04 -121.71
CA LEU A 401 34.97 75.21 -123.10
C LEU A 401 34.31 76.39 -123.84
N LEU A 402 33.21 76.94 -123.32
CA LEU A 402 32.50 78.08 -123.95
C LEU A 402 33.13 79.45 -123.62
N LEU A 403 34.00 79.53 -122.61
CA LEU A 403 34.58 80.80 -122.16
C LEU A 403 35.78 81.25 -123.01
N GLU A 404 36.58 80.30 -123.53
CA GLU A 404 37.77 80.59 -124.33
C GLU A 404 37.44 81.15 -125.72
N ARG A 405 36.34 80.67 -126.34
CA ARG A 405 35.88 81.14 -127.66
C ARG A 405 35.47 82.63 -127.67
N ARG A 406 35.12 83.18 -126.51
CA ARG A 406 34.72 84.60 -126.36
C ARG A 406 35.93 85.54 -126.28
N GLN A 407 37.10 85.05 -125.89
CA GLN A 407 38.32 85.88 -125.77
C GLN A 407 39.04 86.08 -127.11
N GLU A 408 38.89 85.16 -128.07
CA GLU A 408 39.50 85.26 -129.41
C GLU A 408 38.89 86.38 -130.27
N LEU A 409 37.55 86.47 -130.29
CA LEU A 409 36.80 87.49 -131.04
C LEU A 409 37.10 88.93 -130.60
N GLN A 410 37.53 89.12 -129.34
CA GLN A 410 37.83 90.44 -128.79
C GLN A 410 39.21 90.97 -129.24
N LYS A 411 40.13 90.08 -129.63
CA LYS A 411 41.46 90.46 -130.15
C LYS A 411 41.41 90.91 -131.62
N GLU A 412 40.45 90.42 -132.41
CA GLU A 412 40.26 90.82 -133.82
C GLU A 412 39.74 92.25 -133.98
N ILE A 413 38.88 92.71 -133.05
CA ILE A 413 38.30 94.08 -133.03
C ILE A 413 39.36 95.14 -132.66
N GLU A 414 40.34 94.76 -131.83
CA GLU A 414 41.44 95.62 -131.41
C GLU A 414 42.44 95.92 -132.55
N MET A 415 42.68 94.96 -133.44
CA MET A 415 43.56 95.17 -134.60
C MET A 415 42.95 96.12 -135.63
N THR A 416 41.63 96.07 -135.84
CA THR A 416 40.93 96.92 -136.82
C THR A 416 40.86 98.39 -136.40
N LYS A 417 40.89 98.67 -135.08
CA LYS A 417 40.96 100.06 -134.56
C LYS A 417 42.32 100.72 -134.77
N ARG A 418 43.42 99.95 -134.68
CA ARG A 418 44.78 100.49 -134.87
C ARG A 418 45.07 100.88 -136.32
N SER A 419 44.52 100.14 -137.30
CA SER A 419 44.66 100.45 -138.72
C SER A 419 43.94 101.73 -139.18
N LEU A 420 42.95 102.22 -138.43
CA LEU A 420 42.20 103.44 -138.77
C LEU A 420 42.88 104.72 -138.23
N ALA A 421 43.73 104.58 -137.22
CA ALA A 421 44.39 105.69 -136.53
C ALA A 421 45.65 106.21 -137.26
N GLU A 422 46.13 105.52 -138.30
CA GLU A 422 47.35 105.92 -139.04
C GLU A 422 47.10 106.94 -140.16
N GLN A 423 45.86 107.40 -140.41
CA GLN A 423 45.52 108.11 -141.65
C GLN A 423 45.26 109.63 -141.57
N GLU A 424 45.37 110.32 -140.42
CA GLU A 424 45.13 111.78 -140.36
C GLU A 424 46.18 112.57 -139.55
N MET A 425 46.80 113.57 -140.20
CA MET A 425 47.50 114.74 -139.63
C MET A 425 46.97 115.98 -140.40
N MET A 426 46.77 117.22 -139.92
CA MET A 426 47.40 118.12 -138.92
C MET A 426 46.45 119.32 -138.62
N SER A 427 46.56 120.00 -137.45
CA SER A 427 46.52 121.48 -137.28
C SER A 427 46.96 121.95 -135.87
N ASP A 428 47.46 123.19 -135.71
CA ASP A 428 48.02 123.74 -134.45
C ASP A 428 46.98 124.02 -133.34
N THR A 429 45.70 124.21 -133.69
CA THR A 429 44.60 124.23 -132.70
C THR A 429 44.42 122.87 -132.03
N ASP A 430 44.77 121.79 -132.74
CA ASP A 430 44.70 120.44 -132.19
C ASP A 430 45.82 120.20 -131.16
N ALA A 431 46.96 120.88 -131.27
CA ALA A 431 48.06 120.77 -130.31
C ALA A 431 47.72 121.38 -128.93
N HIS A 432 47.03 122.52 -128.89
CA HIS A 432 46.63 123.14 -127.62
C HIS A 432 45.44 122.40 -126.96
N MET A 433 44.51 121.89 -127.78
CA MET A 433 43.47 120.96 -127.30
C MET A 433 44.10 119.66 -126.78
N LEU A 434 45.16 119.17 -127.43
CA LEU A 434 45.90 117.99 -126.99
C LEU A 434 46.60 118.21 -125.65
N GLU A 435 47.21 119.38 -125.39
CA GLU A 435 47.78 119.69 -124.07
C GLU A 435 46.72 119.79 -122.96
N GLU A 436 45.55 120.36 -123.24
CA GLU A 436 44.42 120.33 -122.29
C GLU A 436 43.91 118.90 -122.06
N TYR A 437 43.85 118.06 -123.11
CA TYR A 437 43.51 116.65 -122.99
C TYR A 437 44.56 115.85 -122.20
N ILE A 438 45.86 116.13 -122.35
CA ILE A 438 46.94 115.51 -121.57
C ILE A 438 46.85 115.93 -120.10
N ALA A 439 46.53 117.18 -119.81
CA ALA A 439 46.36 117.66 -118.44
C ALA A 439 45.10 117.06 -117.77
N GLU A 440 44.01 116.92 -118.50
CA GLU A 440 42.79 116.22 -118.05
C GLU A 440 43.06 114.71 -117.88
N GLU A 441 43.79 114.07 -118.80
CA GLU A 441 44.23 112.68 -118.69
C GLU A 441 45.10 112.46 -117.43
N GLY A 442 46.02 113.39 -117.13
CA GLY A 442 46.82 113.36 -115.92
C GLY A 442 46.01 113.53 -114.63
N ARG A 443 44.90 114.30 -114.66
CA ARG A 443 43.95 114.37 -113.55
C ARG A 443 43.17 113.06 -113.40
N LEU A 444 42.62 112.54 -114.50
CA LEU A 444 41.88 111.28 -114.52
C LEU A 444 42.74 110.09 -114.07
N PHE A 445 44.03 110.08 -114.41
CA PHE A 445 44.97 109.05 -113.96
C PHE A 445 45.19 109.09 -112.45
N LYS A 446 45.36 110.29 -111.85
CA LYS A 446 45.46 110.43 -110.39
C LYS A 446 44.17 110.02 -109.68
N GLU A 447 43.01 110.31 -110.25
CA GLU A 447 41.73 109.82 -109.72
C GLU A 447 41.59 108.31 -109.86
N GLN A 448 42.03 107.72 -110.98
CA GLN A 448 42.07 106.28 -111.18
C GLN A 448 43.00 105.60 -110.17
N GLU A 449 44.17 106.17 -109.90
CA GLU A 449 45.13 105.65 -108.93
C GLU A 449 44.56 105.72 -107.49
N LYS A 450 43.93 106.83 -107.13
CA LYS A 450 43.19 106.95 -105.87
C LYS A 450 42.06 105.91 -105.75
N CYS A 451 41.33 105.66 -106.84
CA CYS A 451 40.30 104.61 -106.87
C CYS A 451 40.90 103.21 -106.73
N ARG A 452 42.09 102.94 -107.28
CA ARG A 452 42.81 101.66 -107.11
C ARG A 452 43.28 101.47 -105.67
N ASP A 453 43.76 102.53 -105.02
CA ASP A 453 44.15 102.50 -103.61
C ASP A 453 42.93 102.26 -102.69
N ASP A 454 41.83 102.96 -102.95
CA ASP A 454 40.58 102.75 -102.22
C ASP A 454 40.01 101.34 -102.44
N LEU A 455 40.08 100.80 -103.67
CA LEU A 455 39.71 99.41 -103.97
C LEU A 455 40.60 98.41 -103.23
N SER A 456 41.91 98.66 -103.16
CA SER A 456 42.85 97.80 -102.43
C SER A 456 42.59 97.81 -100.93
N ARG A 457 42.29 99.00 -100.35
CA ARG A 457 41.87 99.15 -98.96
C ARG A 457 40.56 98.41 -98.67
N LEU A 458 39.57 98.54 -99.55
CA LEU A 458 38.29 97.84 -99.43
C LEU A 458 38.45 96.32 -99.57
N ALA A 459 39.30 95.85 -100.48
CA ALA A 459 39.61 94.42 -100.62
C ALA A 459 40.26 93.86 -99.36
N HIS A 460 41.21 94.58 -98.76
CA HIS A 460 41.84 94.17 -97.51
C HIS A 460 40.83 94.14 -96.33
N LEU A 461 39.98 95.17 -96.20
CA LEU A 461 38.94 95.19 -95.17
C LEU A 461 37.93 94.04 -95.35
N THR A 462 37.58 93.73 -96.60
CA THR A 462 36.68 92.60 -96.93
C THR A 462 37.32 91.28 -96.53
N TRP A 463 38.62 91.09 -96.82
CA TRP A 463 39.37 89.91 -96.41
C TRP A 463 39.40 89.75 -94.88
N LEU A 464 39.73 90.81 -94.14
CA LEU A 464 39.69 90.81 -92.67
C LEU A 464 38.30 90.45 -92.11
N LYS A 465 37.22 90.96 -92.74
CA LYS A 465 35.85 90.65 -92.32
C LYS A 465 35.47 89.20 -92.61
N VAL A 466 35.97 88.62 -93.70
CA VAL A 466 35.79 87.19 -93.99
C VAL A 466 36.55 86.33 -92.98
N GLU A 467 37.80 86.66 -92.66
CA GLU A 467 38.55 85.95 -91.61
C GLU A 467 37.89 86.05 -90.22
N GLU A 468 37.43 87.24 -89.83
CA GLU A 468 36.72 87.46 -88.56
C GLU A 468 35.43 86.62 -88.50
N ARG A 469 34.68 86.56 -89.61
CA ARG A 469 33.47 85.74 -89.72
C ARG A 469 33.80 84.25 -89.63
N ASP A 470 34.84 83.80 -90.32
CA ASP A 470 35.24 82.39 -90.33
C ASP A 470 35.79 81.96 -88.96
N GLN A 471 36.52 82.85 -88.28
CA GLN A 471 36.97 82.63 -86.90
C GLN A 471 35.78 82.53 -85.93
N LYS A 472 34.83 83.47 -85.98
CA LYS A 472 33.60 83.43 -85.18
C LYS A 472 32.77 82.16 -85.47
N SER A 473 32.67 81.74 -86.72
CA SER A 473 32.00 80.50 -87.11
C SER A 473 32.66 79.27 -86.48
N ARG A 474 34.00 79.19 -86.51
CA ARG A 474 34.76 78.12 -85.84
C ARG A 474 34.54 78.12 -84.33
N ASP A 475 34.51 79.28 -83.69
CA ASP A 475 34.29 79.38 -82.24
C ASP A 475 32.87 79.02 -81.84
N VAL A 476 31.86 79.40 -82.64
CA VAL A 476 30.47 78.94 -82.48
C VAL A 476 30.37 77.41 -82.65
N GLN A 477 31.02 76.84 -83.66
CA GLN A 477 31.04 75.38 -83.84
C GLN A 477 31.70 74.66 -82.65
N LYS A 478 32.84 75.16 -82.16
CA LYS A 478 33.50 74.61 -80.96
C LYS A 478 32.58 74.67 -79.75
N ALA A 479 31.93 75.80 -79.49
CA ALA A 479 30.99 75.96 -78.39
C ALA A 479 29.77 75.03 -78.55
N GLN A 480 29.27 74.86 -79.76
CA GLN A 480 28.14 73.98 -80.06
C GLN A 480 28.50 72.49 -79.83
N ILE A 481 29.70 72.07 -80.20
CA ILE A 481 30.22 70.72 -79.91
C ILE A 481 30.37 70.52 -78.39
N GLN A 482 30.93 71.50 -77.67
CA GLN A 482 31.05 71.44 -76.20
C GLN A 482 29.68 71.33 -75.53
N LEU A 483 28.70 72.14 -75.95
CA LEU A 483 27.33 72.07 -75.44
C LEU A 483 26.70 70.71 -75.69
N GLN A 484 26.86 70.14 -76.89
CA GLN A 484 26.36 68.79 -77.21
C GLN A 484 27.01 67.72 -76.32
N ASN A 485 28.31 67.84 -76.03
CA ASN A 485 29.00 66.91 -75.13
C ASN A 485 28.49 67.03 -73.69
N ILE A 486 28.31 68.24 -73.18
CA ILE A 486 27.72 68.48 -71.85
C ILE A 486 26.31 67.90 -71.77
N ILE A 487 25.46 68.11 -72.79
CA ILE A 487 24.11 67.54 -72.84
C ILE A 487 24.17 66.01 -72.82
N LYS A 488 25.10 65.38 -73.54
CA LYS A 488 25.30 63.92 -73.49
C LYS A 488 25.73 63.45 -72.10
N GLU A 489 26.60 64.19 -71.41
CA GLU A 489 26.99 63.87 -70.04
C GLU A 489 25.85 64.02 -69.04
N ILE A 490 25.07 65.10 -69.11
CA ILE A 490 23.88 65.29 -68.27
C ILE A 490 22.92 64.11 -68.47
N LYS A 491 22.63 63.72 -69.72
CA LYS A 491 21.78 62.56 -70.02
C LYS A 491 22.35 61.26 -69.43
N ARG A 492 23.68 61.06 -69.46
CA ARG A 492 24.34 59.90 -68.85
C ARG A 492 24.18 59.91 -67.33
N LYS A 493 24.42 61.06 -66.69
CA LYS A 493 24.26 61.21 -65.24
C LYS A 493 22.82 61.04 -64.78
N ASP A 494 21.85 61.50 -65.57
CA ASP A 494 20.43 61.26 -65.31
C ASP A 494 20.06 59.77 -65.34
N LEU A 495 20.66 58.99 -66.25
CA LEU A 495 20.51 57.54 -66.29
C LEU A 495 21.12 56.87 -65.05
N GLU A 496 22.34 57.25 -64.66
CA GLU A 496 22.98 56.77 -63.42
C GLU A 496 22.11 57.08 -62.18
N ILE A 497 21.58 58.30 -62.07
CA ILE A 497 20.69 58.70 -60.97
C ILE A 497 19.42 57.85 -60.94
N LYS A 498 18.83 57.55 -62.11
CA LYS A 498 17.65 56.67 -62.20
C LYS A 498 17.97 55.25 -61.72
N GLU A 499 19.13 54.71 -62.08
CA GLU A 499 19.59 53.41 -61.59
C GLU A 499 19.79 53.40 -60.08
N TYR A 500 20.48 54.40 -59.52
CA TYR A 500 20.67 54.50 -58.07
C TYR A 500 19.34 54.65 -57.32
N LYS A 501 18.38 55.43 -57.85
CA LYS A 501 17.02 55.52 -57.30
C LYS A 501 16.31 54.17 -57.32
N LYS A 502 16.45 53.38 -58.40
CA LYS A 502 15.88 52.04 -58.49
C LYS A 502 16.51 51.10 -57.46
N ARG A 503 17.85 51.15 -57.31
CA ARG A 503 18.60 50.35 -56.34
C ARG A 503 18.21 50.68 -54.89
N LYS A 504 18.09 51.97 -54.57
CA LYS A 504 17.57 52.45 -53.26
C LYS A 504 16.17 51.89 -52.96
N ARG A 505 15.25 51.92 -53.93
CA ARG A 505 13.90 51.34 -53.74
C ARG A 505 13.95 49.83 -53.50
N GLN A 506 14.83 49.11 -54.20
CA GLN A 506 14.99 47.67 -54.04
C GLN A 506 15.56 47.31 -52.67
N ILE A 507 16.60 48.01 -52.22
CA ILE A 507 17.17 47.83 -50.88
C ILE A 507 16.12 48.15 -49.80
N LYS A 508 15.35 49.23 -49.95
CA LYS A 508 14.25 49.56 -49.01
C LYS A 508 13.19 48.46 -48.94
N LYS A 509 12.83 47.85 -50.08
CA LYS A 509 11.91 46.69 -50.11
C LYS A 509 12.51 45.46 -49.42
N GLN A 510 13.81 45.19 -49.61
CA GLN A 510 14.51 44.10 -48.94
C GLN A 510 14.55 44.30 -47.42
N LEU A 511 14.92 45.50 -46.94
CA LEU A 511 14.89 45.86 -45.52
C LEU A 511 13.49 45.68 -44.91
N GLN A 512 12.45 46.12 -45.61
CA GLN A 512 11.08 45.91 -45.15
C GLN A 512 10.69 44.41 -45.13
N GLY A 513 11.21 43.61 -46.05
CA GLY A 513 11.08 42.15 -46.03
C GLY A 513 11.76 41.53 -44.80
N PHE A 514 12.99 41.93 -44.49
CA PHE A 514 13.72 41.46 -43.32
C PHE A 514 13.04 41.85 -42.00
N ALA A 515 12.53 43.09 -41.88
CA ALA A 515 11.80 43.52 -40.69
C ALA A 515 10.56 42.65 -40.42
N LYS A 516 9.77 42.35 -41.47
CA LYS A 516 8.61 41.44 -41.35
C LYS A 516 9.04 40.02 -40.96
N MET A 517 10.14 39.53 -41.52
CA MET A 517 10.64 38.20 -41.19
C MET A 517 11.11 38.13 -39.73
N TYR A 518 11.75 39.19 -39.24
CA TYR A 518 12.14 39.31 -37.84
C TYR A 518 10.93 39.33 -36.89
N GLU A 519 9.88 40.08 -37.22
CA GLU A 519 8.63 40.07 -36.44
C GLU A 519 8.01 38.66 -36.37
N VAL A 520 8.00 37.92 -37.50
CA VAL A 520 7.52 36.53 -37.52
C VAL A 520 8.39 35.63 -36.63
N ILE A 521 9.72 35.72 -36.74
CA ILE A 521 10.64 34.94 -35.91
C ILE A 521 10.46 35.28 -34.42
N GLN A 522 10.28 36.55 -34.08
CA GLN A 522 10.05 36.99 -32.70
C GLN A 522 8.72 36.45 -32.16
N ASN A 523 7.66 36.46 -32.97
CA ASN A 523 6.37 35.88 -32.61
C ASN A 523 6.44 34.36 -32.41
N GLU A 524 7.15 33.64 -33.29
CA GLU A 524 7.38 32.21 -33.14
C GLU A 524 8.25 31.89 -31.91
N ARG A 525 9.31 32.69 -31.64
CA ARG A 525 10.11 32.57 -30.42
C ARG A 525 9.23 32.73 -29.16
N ASN A 526 8.39 33.76 -29.12
CA ASN A 526 7.48 34.00 -28.00
C ASN A 526 6.49 32.83 -27.82
N LYS A 527 5.98 32.28 -28.93
CA LYS A 527 5.11 31.10 -28.91
C LYS A 527 5.83 29.86 -28.38
N CYS A 528 7.07 29.62 -28.79
CA CYS A 528 7.90 28.54 -28.26
C CYS A 528 8.16 28.72 -26.75
N ILE A 529 8.50 29.93 -26.30
CA ILE A 529 8.70 30.25 -24.88
C ILE A 529 7.42 29.95 -24.08
N ASN A 530 6.26 30.37 -24.56
CA ASN A 530 4.97 30.09 -23.91
C ASN A 530 4.67 28.58 -23.85
N LEU A 531 4.97 27.83 -24.92
CA LEU A 531 4.83 26.38 -24.94
C LEU A 531 5.77 25.70 -23.94
N VAL A 532 7.02 26.17 -23.84
CA VAL A 532 8.00 25.67 -22.85
C VAL A 532 7.51 25.93 -21.43
N HIS A 533 7.04 27.14 -21.12
CA HIS A 533 6.49 27.45 -19.80
C HIS A 533 5.26 26.58 -19.47
N ALA A 534 4.34 26.41 -20.42
CA ALA A 534 3.17 25.55 -20.24
C ALA A 534 3.56 24.07 -20.03
N ALA A 535 4.58 23.58 -20.74
CA ALA A 535 5.11 22.25 -20.55
C ALA A 535 5.80 22.08 -19.18
N GLN A 536 6.58 23.07 -18.75
CA GLN A 536 7.22 23.11 -17.44
C GLN A 536 6.18 23.08 -16.31
N GLN A 537 5.11 23.89 -16.44
CA GLN A 537 4.00 23.91 -15.48
C GLN A 537 3.32 22.54 -15.42
N LYS A 538 2.94 21.95 -16.56
CA LYS A 538 2.35 20.61 -16.60
C LYS A 538 3.26 19.54 -16.01
N ALA A 539 4.57 19.60 -16.27
CA ALA A 539 5.53 18.68 -15.69
C ALA A 539 5.57 18.79 -14.16
N SER A 540 5.51 20.01 -13.62
CA SER A 540 5.44 20.25 -12.17
C SER A 540 4.14 19.73 -11.54
N GLU A 541 3.00 19.91 -12.21
CA GLU A 541 1.69 19.38 -11.78
C GLU A 541 1.70 17.85 -11.76
N ILE A 542 2.23 17.21 -12.81
CA ILE A 542 2.39 15.75 -12.88
C ILE A 542 3.32 15.26 -11.76
N LYS A 543 4.46 15.93 -11.52
CA LYS A 543 5.39 15.58 -10.44
C LYS A 543 4.70 15.64 -9.07
N ASN A 544 3.90 16.67 -8.82
CA ASN A 544 3.12 16.78 -7.58
C ASN A 544 2.05 15.69 -7.47
N ARG A 545 1.37 15.36 -8.56
CA ARG A 545 0.39 14.26 -8.60
C ARG A 545 1.03 12.91 -8.34
N VAL A 546 2.21 12.64 -8.89
CA VAL A 546 2.99 11.41 -8.61
C VAL A 546 3.36 11.32 -7.14
N LYS A 547 3.80 12.42 -6.52
CA LYS A 547 4.07 12.45 -5.06
C LYS A 547 2.82 12.14 -4.23
N LEU A 548 1.68 12.73 -4.57
CA LEU A 548 0.41 12.48 -3.89
C LEU A 548 -0.01 11.01 -4.00
N LEU A 549 0.07 10.43 -5.21
CA LEU A 549 -0.20 9.01 -5.43
C LEU A 549 0.80 8.11 -4.67
N GLY A 550 2.08 8.50 -4.60
CA GLY A 550 3.09 7.82 -3.79
C GLY A 550 2.71 7.78 -2.31
N ASN A 551 2.27 8.92 -1.76
CA ASN A 551 1.78 9.00 -0.38
C ASN A 551 0.51 8.16 -0.16
N GLU A 552 -0.40 8.13 -1.13
CA GLU A 552 -1.63 7.33 -1.06
C GLU A 552 -1.30 5.82 -1.08
N ILE A 553 -0.37 5.39 -1.93
CA ILE A 553 0.14 4.00 -1.96
C ILE A 553 0.74 3.64 -0.59
N GLU A 554 1.55 4.52 0.00
CA GLU A 554 2.17 4.27 1.30
C GLU A 554 1.13 4.18 2.44
N ASN A 555 0.13 5.06 2.43
CA ASN A 555 -0.99 5.00 3.37
C ASN A 555 -1.79 3.69 3.22
N LEU A 556 -2.03 3.25 1.98
CA LEU A 556 -2.70 1.97 1.71
C LEU A 556 -1.84 0.79 2.18
N ARG A 557 -0.53 0.80 1.94
CA ARG A 557 0.40 -0.22 2.45
C ARG A 557 0.36 -0.31 3.98
N ASN A 558 0.43 0.83 4.67
CA ASN A 558 0.33 0.88 6.13
C ASN A 558 -1.01 0.34 6.64
N THR A 559 -2.10 0.63 5.92
CA THR A 559 -3.43 0.11 6.23
C THR A 559 -3.49 -1.41 6.06
N VAL A 560 -2.92 -1.94 4.98
CA VAL A 560 -2.83 -3.39 4.71
C VAL A 560 -2.03 -4.09 5.80
N ILE A 561 -0.83 -3.60 6.14
CA ILE A 561 0.02 -4.15 7.21
C ILE A 561 -0.74 -4.17 8.54
N THR A 562 -1.46 -3.10 8.85
CA THR A 562 -2.26 -3.01 10.10
C THR A 562 -3.41 -4.03 10.11
N LYS A 563 -4.10 -4.21 8.98
CA LYS A 563 -5.15 -5.23 8.84
C LYS A 563 -4.59 -6.64 8.93
N GLU A 564 -3.44 -6.89 8.34
CA GLU A 564 -2.76 -8.19 8.37
C GLU A 564 -2.32 -8.57 9.78
N ARG A 565 -1.76 -7.62 10.55
CA ARG A 565 -1.48 -7.82 11.99
C ARG A 565 -2.74 -8.15 12.79
N LYS A 566 -3.86 -7.46 12.52
CA LYS A 566 -5.15 -7.76 13.17
C LYS A 566 -5.65 -9.16 12.80
N LEU A 567 -5.55 -9.54 11.53
CA LEU A 567 -5.94 -10.86 11.04
C LEU A 567 -5.08 -11.96 11.67
N GLN A 568 -3.76 -11.78 11.72
CA GLN A 568 -2.84 -12.72 12.37
C GLN A 568 -3.17 -12.90 13.86
N LYS A 569 -3.50 -11.81 14.58
CA LYS A 569 -3.97 -11.87 15.98
C LYS A 569 -5.26 -12.67 16.11
N GLN A 570 -6.21 -12.53 15.18
CA GLN A 570 -7.45 -13.31 15.18
C GLN A 570 -7.20 -14.79 14.84
N HIS A 571 -6.32 -15.08 13.90
CA HIS A 571 -5.92 -16.47 13.61
C HIS A 571 -5.34 -17.15 14.84
N LEU A 572 -4.39 -16.51 15.54
CA LEU A 572 -3.82 -17.04 16.78
C LEU A 572 -4.88 -17.29 17.85
N LYS A 573 -5.84 -16.36 18.03
CA LYS A 573 -6.97 -16.55 18.95
C LYS A 573 -7.83 -17.76 18.55
N ASN A 574 -8.16 -17.90 17.27
CA ASN A 574 -8.96 -19.02 16.77
C ASN A 574 -8.24 -20.35 16.95
N THR A 575 -6.95 -20.43 16.62
CA THR A 575 -6.14 -21.63 16.86
C THR A 575 -6.10 -22.01 18.33
N ASN A 576 -5.96 -21.03 19.24
CA ASN A 576 -6.04 -21.27 20.68
C ASN A 576 -7.43 -21.77 21.12
N ASN A 577 -8.50 -21.13 20.63
CA ASN A 577 -9.87 -21.56 20.93
C ASN A 577 -10.18 -22.98 20.45
N VAL A 578 -9.65 -23.37 19.27
CA VAL A 578 -9.75 -24.75 18.77
C VAL A 578 -9.02 -25.71 19.71
N ALA A 579 -7.79 -25.40 20.11
CA ALA A 579 -7.03 -26.22 21.04
C ALA A 579 -7.74 -26.40 22.40
N ILE A 580 -8.32 -25.31 22.95
CA ILE A 580 -9.14 -25.36 24.16
C ILE A 580 -10.38 -26.23 23.95
N THR A 581 -11.08 -26.06 22.83
CA THR A 581 -12.27 -26.85 22.49
C THR A 581 -11.96 -28.34 22.39
N ASP A 582 -10.85 -28.70 21.77
CA ASP A 582 -10.42 -30.09 21.62
C ASP A 582 -10.00 -30.69 22.96
N SER A 583 -9.35 -29.91 23.84
CA SER A 583 -9.07 -30.32 25.23
C SER A 583 -10.37 -30.59 26.00
N LEU A 584 -11.33 -29.66 25.92
CA LEU A 584 -12.63 -29.80 26.60
C LEU A 584 -13.43 -31.00 26.07
N LYS A 585 -13.41 -31.24 24.75
CA LYS A 585 -14.03 -32.44 24.15
C LYS A 585 -13.38 -33.72 24.66
N ASN A 586 -12.05 -33.76 24.76
CA ASN A 586 -11.33 -34.92 25.30
C ASN A 586 -11.73 -35.16 26.77
N ASP A 587 -11.79 -34.12 27.59
CA ASP A 587 -12.20 -34.24 28.99
C ASP A 587 -13.66 -34.66 29.13
N TYR A 588 -14.56 -34.13 28.27
CA TYR A 588 -15.94 -34.60 28.19
C TYR A 588 -16.02 -36.09 27.84
N CYS A 589 -15.28 -36.56 26.84
CA CYS A 589 -15.22 -37.98 26.48
C CYS A 589 -14.75 -38.86 27.64
N LYS A 590 -13.74 -38.42 28.41
CA LYS A 590 -13.30 -39.14 29.63
C LYS A 590 -14.40 -39.20 30.68
N ILE A 591 -15.09 -38.09 30.93
CA ILE A 591 -16.20 -38.05 31.90
C ILE A 591 -17.33 -38.99 31.46
N VAL A 592 -17.70 -38.98 30.18
CA VAL A 592 -18.71 -39.89 29.63
C VAL A 592 -18.32 -41.35 29.85
N GLN A 593 -17.05 -41.70 29.61
CA GLN A 593 -16.53 -43.04 29.86
C GLN A 593 -16.63 -43.43 31.35
N ILE A 594 -16.21 -42.55 32.27
CA ILE A 594 -16.32 -42.78 33.72
C ILE A 594 -17.78 -42.97 34.15
N VAL A 595 -18.70 -42.16 33.63
CA VAL A 595 -20.13 -42.27 33.92
C VAL A 595 -20.68 -43.60 33.41
N HIS A 596 -20.27 -44.05 32.23
CA HIS A 596 -20.67 -45.35 31.70
C HIS A 596 -20.16 -46.50 32.58
N GLU A 597 -18.88 -46.47 32.99
CA GLU A 597 -18.31 -47.45 33.92
C GLU A 597 -19.04 -47.45 35.28
N MET A 598 -19.40 -46.28 35.80
CA MET A 598 -20.19 -46.17 37.03
C MET A 598 -21.61 -46.74 36.88
N LYS A 599 -22.26 -46.52 35.73
CA LYS A 599 -23.57 -47.10 35.43
C LYS A 599 -23.50 -48.63 35.37
N GLU A 600 -22.48 -49.20 34.72
CA GLU A 600 -22.28 -50.65 34.71
C GLU A 600 -22.01 -51.21 36.11
N LYS A 601 -21.17 -50.55 36.92
CA LYS A 601 -20.96 -50.94 38.32
C LYS A 601 -22.25 -50.88 39.14
N LYS A 602 -23.10 -49.85 38.93
CA LYS A 602 -24.42 -49.75 39.56
C LYS A 602 -25.32 -50.90 39.14
N ARG A 603 -25.38 -51.21 37.83
CA ARG A 603 -26.16 -52.33 37.29
C ARG A 603 -25.73 -53.66 37.91
N GLN A 604 -24.41 -53.89 38.01
CA GLN A 604 -23.87 -55.08 38.67
C GLN A 604 -24.30 -55.18 40.13
N ARG A 605 -24.20 -54.09 40.89
CA ARG A 605 -24.65 -54.05 42.30
C ARG A 605 -26.16 -54.28 42.45
N CYS A 606 -26.98 -53.79 41.53
CA CYS A 606 -28.42 -54.07 41.55
C CYS A 606 -28.70 -55.57 41.37
N LEU A 607 -28.02 -56.23 40.43
CA LEU A 607 -28.14 -57.68 40.23
C LEU A 607 -27.70 -58.46 41.48
N ASP A 608 -26.62 -58.03 42.13
CA ASP A 608 -26.15 -58.66 43.37
C ASP A 608 -27.16 -58.45 44.52
N LEU A 609 -27.77 -57.27 44.62
CA LEU A 609 -28.85 -56.99 45.58
C LEU A 609 -30.10 -57.84 45.33
N GLU A 610 -30.51 -58.03 44.08
CA GLU A 610 -31.62 -58.90 43.72
C GLU A 610 -31.33 -60.35 44.13
N ARG A 611 -30.11 -60.85 43.89
CA ARG A 611 -29.68 -62.19 44.32
C ARG A 611 -29.71 -62.35 45.84
N LEU A 612 -29.18 -61.36 46.57
CA LEU A 612 -29.19 -61.37 48.03
C LEU A 612 -30.62 -61.30 48.57
N THR A 613 -31.46 -60.45 47.97
CA THR A 613 -32.89 -60.33 48.35
C THR A 613 -33.60 -61.67 48.16
N ASN A 614 -33.42 -62.33 47.03
CA ASN A 614 -33.99 -63.67 46.81
C ASN A 614 -33.51 -64.68 47.84
N THR A 615 -32.23 -64.63 48.21
CA THR A 615 -31.67 -65.51 49.25
C THR A 615 -32.30 -65.23 50.61
N VAL A 616 -32.49 -63.96 50.98
CA VAL A 616 -33.18 -63.55 52.21
C VAL A 616 -34.62 -64.04 52.20
N THR A 617 -35.36 -63.85 51.10
CA THR A 617 -36.73 -64.35 50.97
C THR A 617 -36.81 -65.86 51.17
N CYS A 618 -35.90 -66.64 50.56
CA CYS A 618 -35.83 -68.09 50.79
C CYS A 618 -35.58 -68.44 52.26
N ILE A 619 -34.65 -67.75 52.94
CA ILE A 619 -34.38 -67.97 54.36
C ILE A 619 -35.60 -67.58 55.22
N GLU A 620 -36.29 -66.49 54.90
CA GLU A 620 -37.51 -66.08 55.59
C GLU A 620 -38.61 -67.14 55.43
N GLU A 621 -38.78 -67.69 54.23
CA GLU A 621 -39.70 -68.81 53.98
C GLU A 621 -39.31 -70.05 54.81
N GLU A 622 -38.03 -70.40 54.88
CA GLU A 622 -37.52 -71.50 55.71
C GLU A 622 -37.79 -71.26 57.21
N ILE A 623 -37.56 -70.03 57.71
CA ILE A 623 -37.86 -69.66 59.09
C ILE A 623 -39.36 -69.79 59.38
N VAL A 624 -40.22 -69.33 58.47
CA VAL A 624 -41.68 -69.46 58.59
C VAL A 624 -42.07 -70.94 58.62
N GLN A 625 -41.50 -71.77 57.74
CA GLN A 625 -41.74 -73.22 57.76
C GLN A 625 -41.29 -73.87 59.07
N LEU A 626 -40.15 -73.44 59.61
CA LEU A 626 -39.62 -73.94 60.88
C LEU A 626 -40.53 -73.53 62.05
N ARG A 627 -40.99 -72.27 62.10
CA ARG A 627 -41.97 -71.81 63.10
C ARG A 627 -43.25 -72.64 63.07
N LYS A 628 -43.80 -72.91 61.88
CA LYS A 628 -44.98 -73.79 61.72
C LYS A 628 -44.72 -75.24 62.18
N LYS A 629 -43.49 -75.75 62.07
CA LYS A 629 -43.13 -77.08 62.61
C LYS A 629 -43.08 -77.04 64.14
N TYR A 630 -42.46 -76.01 64.72
CA TYR A 630 -42.43 -75.83 66.18
C TYR A 630 -43.83 -75.64 66.78
N GLU A 631 -44.68 -74.83 66.16
CA GLU A 631 -46.06 -74.61 66.61
C GLU A 631 -46.87 -75.91 66.61
N ARG A 632 -46.72 -76.74 65.57
CA ARG A 632 -47.31 -78.09 65.54
C ARG A 632 -46.80 -78.99 66.66
N ALA A 633 -45.48 -79.01 66.90
CA ALA A 633 -44.91 -79.81 67.98
C ALA A 633 -45.41 -79.37 69.37
N ILE A 634 -45.56 -78.06 69.60
CA ILE A 634 -46.15 -77.52 70.84
C ILE A 634 -47.63 -77.93 70.95
N GLN A 635 -48.39 -77.85 69.85
CA GLN A 635 -49.79 -78.29 69.86
C GLN A 635 -49.91 -79.77 70.18
N GLU A 636 -49.12 -80.64 69.54
CA GLU A 636 -49.07 -82.08 69.83
C GLU A 636 -48.69 -82.36 71.29
N GLN A 637 -47.74 -81.60 71.85
CA GLN A 637 -47.36 -81.70 73.26
C GLN A 637 -48.52 -81.29 74.19
N ASN A 638 -49.21 -80.18 73.88
CA ASN A 638 -50.35 -79.71 74.66
C ASN A 638 -51.51 -80.71 74.63
N ASP A 639 -51.83 -81.25 73.45
CA ASP A 639 -52.87 -82.27 73.27
C ASP A 639 -52.53 -83.54 74.05
N SER A 640 -51.26 -83.98 73.99
CA SER A 640 -50.76 -85.10 74.79
C SER A 640 -50.83 -84.82 76.29
N GLY A 641 -50.50 -83.60 76.71
CA GLY A 641 -50.61 -83.16 78.10
C GLY A 641 -52.05 -83.09 78.60
N LEU A 642 -53.00 -82.73 77.74
CA LEU A 642 -54.43 -82.73 78.04
C LEU A 642 -54.94 -84.16 78.20
N LEU A 643 -54.59 -85.06 77.27
CA LEU A 643 -54.89 -86.49 77.37
C LEU A 643 -54.32 -87.10 78.66
N LEU A 644 -53.10 -86.73 79.04
CA LEU A 644 -52.50 -87.21 80.29
C LEU A 644 -53.31 -86.75 81.52
N ARG A 645 -53.76 -85.49 81.53
CA ARG A 645 -54.62 -84.96 82.60
C ARG A 645 -55.98 -85.67 82.65
N GLU A 646 -56.61 -85.92 81.51
CA GLU A 646 -57.85 -86.70 81.44
C GLU A 646 -57.65 -88.11 82.03
N ARG A 647 -56.51 -88.75 81.73
CA ARG A 647 -56.15 -90.05 82.34
C ARG A 647 -55.89 -89.97 83.84
N GLU A 648 -55.27 -88.90 84.33
CA GLU A 648 -55.09 -88.66 85.77
C GLU A 648 -56.43 -88.43 86.49
N GLU A 649 -57.37 -87.71 85.87
CA GLU A 649 -58.73 -87.53 86.36
C GLU A 649 -59.49 -88.87 86.39
N GLU A 650 -59.40 -89.68 85.32
CA GLU A 650 -59.94 -91.04 85.30
C GLU A 650 -59.37 -91.89 86.44
N LEU A 651 -58.06 -91.83 86.68
CA LEU A 651 -57.42 -92.54 87.79
C LEU A 651 -57.91 -92.06 89.16
N CYS A 652 -58.10 -90.76 89.35
CA CYS A 652 -58.67 -90.22 90.59
C CYS A 652 -60.09 -90.75 90.84
N ILE A 653 -60.94 -90.75 89.81
CA ILE A 653 -62.30 -91.33 89.89
C ILE A 653 -62.24 -92.82 90.23
N LEU A 654 -61.29 -93.57 89.65
CA LEU A 654 -61.10 -94.99 89.97
C LEU A 654 -60.65 -95.19 91.43
N TYR A 655 -59.74 -94.38 91.95
CA TYR A 655 -59.34 -94.43 93.36
C TYR A 655 -60.51 -94.14 94.31
N GLU A 656 -61.35 -93.14 94.00
CA GLU A 656 -62.57 -92.87 94.78
C GLU A 656 -63.55 -94.05 94.75
N LYS A 657 -63.76 -94.67 93.57
CA LYS A 657 -64.58 -95.88 93.45
C LYS A 657 -64.04 -97.04 94.27
N ILE A 658 -62.73 -97.30 94.23
CA ILE A 658 -62.07 -98.33 95.03
C ILE A 658 -62.26 -98.05 96.52
N ASN A 659 -62.03 -96.81 96.97
CA ASN A 659 -62.25 -96.43 98.36
C ASN A 659 -63.71 -96.62 98.81
N MET A 660 -64.69 -96.26 97.97
CA MET A 660 -66.10 -96.51 98.27
C MET A 660 -66.41 -98.01 98.36
N GLN A 661 -65.87 -98.83 97.45
CA GLN A 661 -66.01 -100.29 97.50
C GLN A 661 -65.36 -100.87 98.75
N GLU A 662 -64.17 -100.41 99.13
CA GLU A 662 -63.49 -100.88 100.34
C GLU A 662 -64.29 -100.52 101.60
N MET A 663 -64.87 -99.32 101.67
CA MET A 663 -65.77 -98.91 102.74
C MET A 663 -67.05 -99.76 102.78
N LEU A 664 -67.65 -100.08 101.63
CA LEU A 664 -68.80 -100.98 101.53
C LEU A 664 -68.45 -102.40 102.00
N CYS A 665 -67.30 -102.93 101.60
CA CYS A 665 -66.81 -104.22 102.06
C CYS A 665 -66.59 -104.23 103.58
N ARG A 666 -65.94 -103.20 104.14
CA ARG A 666 -65.77 -103.07 105.60
C ARG A 666 -67.12 -103.01 106.34
N ASN A 667 -68.09 -102.26 105.81
CA ASN A 667 -69.44 -102.24 106.39
C ASN A 667 -70.11 -103.62 106.32
N GLY A 668 -69.98 -104.32 105.19
CA GLY A 668 -70.46 -105.70 105.04
C GLY A 668 -69.78 -106.67 106.02
N ASP A 669 -68.47 -106.54 106.25
CA ASP A 669 -67.73 -107.34 107.23
C ASP A 669 -68.23 -107.08 108.66
N ILE A 670 -68.53 -105.81 109.02
CA ILE A 670 -69.12 -105.45 110.31
C ILE A 670 -70.52 -106.07 110.47
N GLU A 671 -71.39 -105.95 109.46
CA GLU A 671 -72.72 -106.56 109.48
C GLU A 671 -72.65 -108.08 109.61
N MET A 672 -71.69 -108.71 108.92
CA MET A 672 -71.45 -110.15 109.02
C MET A 672 -71.00 -110.57 110.41
N GLN A 673 -70.10 -109.81 111.06
CA GLN A 673 -69.72 -110.03 112.46
C GLN A 673 -70.93 -109.92 113.41
N VAL A 674 -71.80 -108.92 113.22
CA VAL A 674 -73.04 -108.77 114.00
C VAL A 674 -73.96 -109.99 113.82
N MET A 675 -74.09 -110.49 112.59
CA MET A 675 -74.89 -111.69 112.32
C MET A 675 -74.27 -112.95 112.92
N ASP A 676 -72.94 -113.08 112.90
CA ASP A 676 -72.21 -114.17 113.55
C ASP A 676 -72.39 -114.14 115.08
N GLU A 677 -72.36 -112.96 115.71
CA GLU A 677 -72.70 -112.80 117.13
C GLU A 677 -74.14 -113.23 117.43
N LYS A 678 -75.08 -112.89 116.55
CA LYS A 678 -76.49 -113.28 116.66
C LYS A 678 -76.66 -114.81 116.55
N ILE A 679 -75.93 -115.45 115.64
CA ILE A 679 -75.86 -116.92 115.51
C ILE A 679 -75.26 -117.52 116.79
N ARG A 680 -74.17 -116.95 117.32
CA ARG A 680 -73.53 -117.39 118.57
C ARG A 680 -74.51 -117.31 119.75
N PHE A 681 -75.27 -116.22 119.85
CA PHE A 681 -76.31 -116.05 120.86
C PHE A 681 -77.44 -117.08 120.73
N LEU A 682 -77.91 -117.35 119.51
CA LEU A 682 -78.91 -118.39 119.26
C LEU A 682 -78.39 -119.79 119.61
N LYS A 683 -77.13 -120.12 119.29
CA LYS A 683 -76.48 -121.37 119.70
C LYS A 683 -76.46 -121.53 121.23
N LEU A 684 -76.20 -120.46 121.97
CA LEU A 684 -76.28 -120.41 123.45
C LEU A 684 -77.70 -120.68 123.96
N LYS A 685 -78.72 -120.04 123.38
CA LYS A 685 -80.14 -120.31 123.71
C LYS A 685 -80.52 -121.78 123.46
N VAL A 686 -80.06 -122.37 122.36
CA VAL A 686 -80.29 -123.80 122.06
C VAL A 686 -79.61 -124.69 123.11
N ALA A 687 -78.38 -124.37 123.52
CA ALA A 687 -77.67 -125.10 124.57
C ALA A 687 -78.42 -125.05 125.91
N GLU A 688 -78.94 -123.89 126.31
CA GLU A 688 -79.72 -123.74 127.55
C GLU A 688 -81.04 -124.52 127.50
N LYS A 689 -81.73 -124.53 126.35
CA LYS A 689 -82.94 -125.34 126.18
C LYS A 689 -82.64 -126.85 126.25
N LYS A 690 -81.52 -127.30 125.68
CA LYS A 690 -81.05 -128.69 125.84
C LYS A 690 -80.74 -129.04 127.31
N ARG A 691 -80.20 -128.08 128.09
CA ARG A 691 -79.96 -128.24 129.54
C ARG A 691 -81.26 -128.40 130.33
N GLN A 692 -82.26 -127.58 130.03
CA GLN A 692 -83.60 -127.66 130.64
C GLN A 692 -84.25 -129.03 130.36
N ILE A 693 -84.18 -129.54 129.12
CA ILE A 693 -84.73 -130.86 128.77
C ILE A 693 -84.04 -131.99 129.57
N LYS A 694 -82.71 -131.94 129.75
CA LYS A 694 -81.98 -132.91 130.58
C LYS A 694 -82.41 -132.91 132.05
N LEU A 695 -82.75 -131.74 132.62
CA LEU A 695 -83.26 -131.62 133.99
C LEU A 695 -84.65 -132.26 134.13
N TRP A 696 -85.56 -132.01 133.17
CA TRP A 696 -86.90 -132.62 133.17
C TRP A 696 -86.87 -134.14 133.03
N PHE A 697 -85.94 -134.69 132.23
CA PHE A 697 -85.77 -136.15 132.13
C PHE A 697 -85.28 -136.82 133.42
N LYS A 698 -84.56 -136.10 134.30
CA LYS A 698 -84.10 -136.63 135.60
C LYS A 698 -85.18 -136.60 136.69
N ALA A 699 -86.22 -135.76 136.56
CA ALA A 699 -87.31 -135.65 137.53
C ALA A 699 -88.45 -136.67 137.31
N LEU A 700 -88.50 -137.33 136.14
CA LEU A 700 -89.56 -138.26 135.75
C LEU A 700 -89.71 -139.52 136.65
N PRO A 701 -88.64 -140.17 137.16
CA PRO A 701 -88.77 -141.40 137.95
C PRO A 701 -89.36 -141.16 139.35
N VAL A 702 -89.18 -139.97 139.92
CA VAL A 702 -89.65 -139.61 141.28
C VAL A 702 -91.17 -139.44 141.30
N LYS A 703 -91.76 -138.91 140.22
CA LYS A 703 -93.21 -138.74 140.10
C LYS A 703 -93.96 -140.08 139.99
N ASN A 704 -93.42 -141.04 139.23
CA ASN A 704 -94.05 -142.36 139.07
C ASN A 704 -93.99 -143.22 140.37
N SER A 705 -93.07 -142.92 141.29
CA SER A 705 -93.03 -143.57 142.61
C SER A 705 -94.10 -143.04 143.59
N LEU A 706 -94.51 -141.78 143.45
CA LEU A 706 -95.53 -141.15 144.29
C LEU A 706 -96.97 -141.56 143.90
N ASP A 707 -97.21 -141.82 142.61
CA ASP A 707 -98.51 -142.32 142.13
C ASP A 707 -98.78 -143.79 142.55
N ALA A 708 -97.75 -144.58 142.88
CA ALA A 708 -97.90 -145.97 143.35
C ALA A 708 -98.22 -146.07 144.87
N HIS A 709 -97.89 -145.06 145.68
CA HIS A 709 -98.14 -145.07 147.13
C HIS A 709 -99.56 -144.57 147.51
N LEU A 710 -100.29 -143.92 146.62
CA LEU A 710 -101.66 -143.44 146.88
C LEU A 710 -102.76 -144.51 146.71
N VAL A 711 -102.44 -145.69 146.17
CA VAL A 711 -103.39 -146.82 146.04
C VAL A 711 -103.59 -147.59 147.36
N VAL A 712 -102.78 -147.35 148.40
CA VAL A 712 -102.78 -148.17 149.65
C VAL A 712 -103.49 -147.51 150.85
N LEU A 713 -103.83 -146.22 150.82
CA LEU A 713 -104.38 -145.50 152.00
C LEU A 713 -105.79 -144.90 151.80
N GLN A 714 -106.70 -145.63 151.15
CA GLN A 714 -108.14 -145.27 151.10
C GLN A 714 -109.09 -146.49 151.13
N ILE A 715 -108.67 -147.57 151.80
CA ILE A 715 -109.61 -148.50 152.48
C ILE A 715 -109.48 -148.24 153.98
N GLN A 716 -110.16 -147.19 154.44
CA GLN A 716 -110.87 -147.11 155.71
C GLN A 716 -111.88 -145.99 155.64
#